data_AF-A0A4U8WEC6-F1
#
_entry.id   AF-A0A4U8WEC6-F1
#
_cell.length_a   1.000
_cell.length_b   1.000
_cell.length_c   1.000
_cell.angle_alpha   90.00
_cell.angle_beta   90.00
_cell.angle_gamma   90.00
#
_symmetry.space_group_name_H-M   'P 1'
#
loop_
_entity.id
_entity.type
_entity.pdbx_description
1 polymer ?
#
loop_
_entity_poly.entity_id
_entity_poly.type
_entity_poly.pdbx_seq_one_letter_code
_entity_poly.pdbx_strand_id
1 'polypeptide(L)'
;MKTLFRNTGYRLFTTQEENTKKISFSYIKNPDGTIRWFWNSDSRKPLFLKFYNSATPKAKLFELLVKIVFAIRLQKIVFRKEIVYYSKNDDPVFNIEDDWAIFTGTVGPNNKALLLSGRYFYKIAETDSAKKLIAAEHKILSKIISRNKLEVPKALMLNENIIQLSDISNDGIRENSFTHIHADAVMAISAHHNRQTKISVWSYFQKLKTEFSAIEDERIPKNIIRKIKAILKHTDEKENINLAFSQGDFTSWNCYVKNDRLAVYDWELSSTEKPKAFDFFHFIIQNGILIQKKNWKEIYAEIEEKNKMTFQFSEEELLKYLKFYLLTNTLSYLKLYSVQEEWHLQIHWLLKTWNEALNTILKAYSTERELIILDTFDALYHIDYAALKFHNEEPEKLKLNSDIDMIISSENAQKLVNYLSGHSLVQKVSTVKKSFMQTVRIVTFQNEILNLDLIHQVKWKHIQIMEVSKILENRKKNRFGVYKVSDKDTARFIDLFYSLNNAEIPAGYKQFTSEHLKSKKIADRELTIKVLKTKPYNKGFNYLKNIFNYLKDSFSEKGFIITFSGVDGAGKSTVISEVSELIEKRYRRPVKVLRHRPSLLPILSVWTKGKEKAHKDAVNSLPRQGNNKNSLSSLLRFGYYYTDYILGQFVIYTKYVLRGKIVLYDRYYFDFIADARRSNIQLPKSVTETGYHFLMKPEFNFFLYAAPERILNRKKELSYHSICELTSEYSSLFSKLESRNRRIKYLAIENNDLDVTLGTIMNTIITER
;
A
#
# COMPACT_ATOMS: atom_id res chain seq x y z
N MET A 1 -18.49 18.17 37.35
CA MET A 1 -19.32 17.48 38.37
C MET A 1 -20.46 18.36 38.88
N LYS A 2 -20.22 19.55 39.45
CA LYS A 2 -21.31 20.45 39.92
C LYS A 2 -22.37 20.76 38.85
N THR A 3 -21.94 21.14 37.64
CA THR A 3 -22.83 21.42 36.50
C THR A 3 -23.65 20.20 36.09
N LEU A 4 -23.01 19.03 36.02
CA LEU A 4 -23.64 17.76 35.66
C LEU A 4 -24.78 17.40 36.63
N PHE A 5 -24.53 17.48 37.94
CA PHE A 5 -25.55 17.13 38.93
C PHE A 5 -26.69 18.14 38.99
N ARG A 6 -26.43 19.42 38.69
CA ARG A 6 -27.46 20.45 38.59
C ARG A 6 -28.55 20.06 37.59
N ASN A 7 -28.17 19.45 36.47
CA ASN A 7 -29.10 18.98 35.45
C ASN A 7 -29.93 17.76 35.91
N THR A 8 -29.47 17.03 36.94
CA THR A 8 -30.13 15.82 37.48
C THR A 8 -31.03 16.09 38.69
N GLY A 9 -31.19 17.37 39.09
CA GLY A 9 -31.99 17.75 40.27
C GLY A 9 -31.19 17.79 41.58
N TYR A 10 -29.85 17.81 41.52
CA TYR A 10 -28.97 17.85 42.68
C TYR A 10 -28.01 19.04 42.64
N ARG A 11 -27.76 19.68 43.78
CA ARG A 11 -26.66 20.64 43.94
C ARG A 11 -25.58 20.03 44.81
N LEU A 12 -24.32 20.14 44.36
CA LEU A 12 -23.16 19.58 45.06
C LEU A 12 -22.27 20.67 45.65
N PHE A 13 -21.84 20.43 46.88
CA PHE A 13 -21.01 21.31 47.70
C PHE A 13 -19.77 20.56 48.21
N THR A 14 -18.66 21.29 48.34
CA THR A 14 -17.38 20.75 48.84
C THR A 14 -17.28 20.84 50.36
N THR A 15 -18.09 21.69 50.97
CA THR A 15 -18.19 21.92 52.41
C THR A 15 -19.63 21.68 52.84
N GLN A 16 -19.82 21.38 54.14
CA GLN A 16 -21.15 21.18 54.70
C GLN A 16 -21.87 22.53 54.79
N GLU A 17 -23.07 22.60 54.20
CA GLU A 17 -23.98 23.75 54.30
C GLU A 17 -25.29 23.34 55.00
N GLU A 18 -26.08 24.32 55.41
CA GLU A 18 -27.39 24.12 56.03
C GLU A 18 -28.31 23.32 55.08
N ASN A 19 -28.99 22.29 55.60
CA ASN A 19 -29.85 21.37 54.83
C ASN A 19 -29.14 20.51 53.75
N THR A 20 -27.83 20.28 53.85
CA THR A 20 -27.10 19.36 52.96
C THR A 20 -26.80 18.01 53.60
N LYS A 21 -26.83 16.93 52.81
CA LYS A 21 -26.48 15.56 53.23
C LYS A 21 -25.10 15.16 52.73
N LYS A 22 -24.36 14.40 53.54
CA LYS A 22 -23.01 13.90 53.22
C LYS A 22 -23.06 12.65 52.36
N ILE A 23 -22.25 12.59 51.30
CA ILE A 23 -22.08 11.40 50.46
C ILE A 23 -20.62 11.27 49.99
N SER A 24 -20.20 10.08 49.58
CA SER A 24 -18.86 9.85 49.01
C SER A 24 -18.94 9.28 47.61
N PHE A 25 -18.12 9.82 46.71
CA PHE A 25 -17.98 9.31 45.34
C PHE A 25 -16.59 8.74 45.11
N SER A 26 -16.54 7.55 44.53
CA SER A 26 -15.31 6.92 44.07
C SER A 26 -15.08 7.22 42.60
N TYR A 27 -13.84 7.29 42.14
CA TYR A 27 -13.54 7.67 40.75
C TYR A 27 -12.29 7.01 40.17
N ILE A 28 -12.23 7.01 38.82
CA ILE A 28 -11.06 6.69 38.01
C ILE A 28 -10.77 7.86 37.07
N LYS A 29 -9.50 8.26 36.97
CA LYS A 29 -9.05 9.37 36.13
C LYS A 29 -8.57 8.90 34.75
N ASN A 30 -8.67 9.77 33.76
CA ASN A 30 -7.93 9.68 32.51
C ASN A 30 -6.42 9.94 32.76
N PRO A 31 -5.55 9.59 31.80
CA PRO A 31 -4.11 9.88 31.90
C PRO A 31 -3.77 11.37 32.08
N ASP A 32 -4.64 12.28 31.61
CA ASP A 32 -4.53 13.74 31.78
C ASP A 32 -4.97 14.24 33.17
N GLY A 33 -5.42 13.34 34.06
CA GLY A 33 -5.86 13.67 35.41
C GLY A 33 -7.34 14.07 35.53
N THR A 34 -8.08 14.21 34.42
CA THR A 34 -9.53 14.45 34.44
C THR A 34 -10.29 13.22 34.92
N ILE A 35 -11.47 13.39 35.51
CA ILE A 35 -12.29 12.26 35.95
C ILE A 35 -12.92 11.59 34.73
N ARG A 36 -12.71 10.28 34.56
CA ARG A 36 -13.28 9.46 33.49
C ARG A 36 -14.58 8.79 33.94
N TRP A 37 -14.51 8.08 35.05
CA TRP A 37 -15.65 7.40 35.66
C TRP A 37 -15.75 7.79 37.12
N PHE A 38 -16.97 7.93 37.62
CA PHE A 38 -17.21 8.05 39.04
C PHE A 38 -18.58 7.47 39.42
N TRP A 39 -18.71 7.03 40.67
CA TRP A 39 -19.88 6.31 41.17
C TRP A 39 -20.06 6.55 42.66
N ASN A 40 -21.23 6.22 43.21
CA ASN A 40 -21.44 6.21 44.65
C ASN A 40 -20.49 5.21 45.32
N SER A 41 -19.65 5.67 46.27
CA SER A 41 -18.67 4.83 46.97
C SER A 41 -19.30 3.65 47.72
N ASP A 42 -20.59 3.74 48.05
CA ASP A 42 -21.35 2.66 48.70
C ASP A 42 -21.97 1.66 47.69
N SER A 43 -21.72 1.86 46.39
CA SER A 43 -22.24 0.95 45.37
C SER A 43 -21.75 -0.48 45.59
N ARG A 44 -22.68 -1.44 45.52
CA ARG A 44 -22.43 -2.88 45.66
C ARG A 44 -21.96 -3.52 44.37
N LYS A 45 -22.26 -2.89 43.23
CA LYS A 45 -21.93 -3.40 41.90
C LYS A 45 -21.00 -2.44 41.17
N PRO A 46 -20.04 -2.95 40.37
CA PRO A 46 -19.16 -2.11 39.55
C PRO A 46 -19.89 -1.63 38.28
N LEU A 47 -20.95 -0.82 38.44
CA LEU A 47 -21.82 -0.40 37.33
C LEU A 47 -21.06 0.38 36.24
N PHE A 48 -19.96 1.05 36.58
CA PHE A 48 -19.14 1.77 35.59
C PHE A 48 -18.54 0.85 34.52
N LEU A 49 -18.41 -0.46 34.79
CA LEU A 49 -17.95 -1.44 33.80
C LEU A 49 -18.91 -1.57 32.61
N LYS A 50 -20.18 -1.17 32.74
CA LYS A 50 -21.11 -1.12 31.60
C LYS A 50 -20.70 -0.09 30.54
N PHE A 51 -19.90 0.92 30.90
CA PHE A 51 -19.32 1.88 29.95
C PHE A 51 -17.95 1.43 29.42
N TYR A 52 -17.43 0.29 29.89
CA TYR A 52 -16.10 -0.18 29.57
C TYR A 52 -16.11 -1.20 28.44
N ASN A 53 -15.35 -0.94 27.37
CA ASN A 53 -15.22 -1.87 26.27
C ASN A 53 -14.18 -2.96 26.58
N SER A 54 -14.66 -4.15 26.96
CA SER A 54 -13.84 -5.31 27.34
C SER A 54 -13.46 -6.22 26.14
N ALA A 55 -13.01 -5.61 25.03
CA ALA A 55 -12.71 -6.34 23.81
C ALA A 55 -11.36 -7.08 23.84
N THR A 56 -10.36 -6.55 24.56
CA THR A 56 -8.99 -7.10 24.56
C THR A 56 -8.73 -8.01 25.77
N PRO A 57 -7.76 -8.96 25.69
CA PRO A 57 -7.40 -9.80 26.85
C PRO A 57 -7.01 -8.97 28.08
N LYS A 58 -6.27 -7.87 27.89
CA LYS A 58 -5.92 -6.93 28.96
C LYS A 58 -7.16 -6.27 29.57
N ALA A 59 -8.12 -5.89 28.74
CA ALA A 59 -9.37 -5.29 29.20
C ALA A 59 -10.24 -6.29 29.97
N LYS A 60 -10.33 -7.54 29.49
CA LYS A 60 -11.02 -8.64 30.19
C LYS A 60 -10.40 -8.93 31.55
N LEU A 61 -9.07 -8.92 31.65
CA LEU A 61 -8.38 -9.06 32.94
C LEU A 61 -8.70 -7.91 33.89
N PHE A 62 -8.67 -6.67 33.41
CA PHE A 62 -9.06 -5.51 34.22
C PHE A 62 -10.50 -5.63 34.74
N GLU A 63 -11.44 -5.96 33.86
CA GLU A 63 -12.84 -6.17 34.23
C GLU A 63 -13.01 -7.25 35.29
N LEU A 64 -12.32 -8.39 35.14
CA LEU A 64 -12.32 -9.48 36.11
C LEU A 64 -11.78 -9.03 37.48
N LEU A 65 -10.65 -8.33 37.50
CA LEU A 65 -10.06 -7.82 38.75
C LEU A 65 -11.00 -6.83 39.46
N VAL A 66 -11.63 -5.92 38.73
CA VAL A 66 -12.62 -5.00 39.29
C VAL A 66 -13.82 -5.77 39.86
N LYS A 67 -14.34 -6.76 39.14
CA LYS A 67 -15.44 -7.62 39.63
C LYS A 67 -15.06 -8.35 40.93
N ILE A 68 -13.83 -8.86 41.02
CA ILE A 68 -13.31 -9.49 42.25
C ILE A 68 -13.29 -8.47 43.39
N VAL A 69 -12.72 -7.27 43.19
CA VAL A 69 -12.64 -6.21 44.20
C VAL A 69 -14.01 -5.87 44.79
N PHE A 70 -15.05 -5.78 43.96
CA PHE A 70 -16.42 -5.53 44.40
C PHE A 70 -17.04 -6.75 45.11
N ALA A 71 -16.77 -7.97 44.63
CA ALA A 71 -17.24 -9.21 45.26
C ALA A 71 -16.72 -9.35 46.71
N ILE A 72 -15.46 -8.97 46.95
CA ILE A 72 -14.84 -9.00 48.29
C ILE A 72 -14.99 -7.69 49.08
N ARG A 73 -15.79 -6.73 48.59
CA ARG A 73 -16.09 -5.44 49.23
C ARG A 73 -14.89 -4.53 49.54
N LEU A 74 -13.82 -4.60 48.73
CA LEU A 74 -12.61 -3.77 48.91
C LEU A 74 -12.59 -2.49 48.06
N GLN A 75 -13.69 -2.15 47.38
CA GLN A 75 -13.75 -1.00 46.48
C GLN A 75 -13.41 0.34 47.17
N LYS A 76 -13.75 0.49 48.46
CA LYS A 76 -13.47 1.71 49.25
C LYS A 76 -11.98 1.93 49.58
N ILE A 77 -11.16 0.88 49.42
CA ILE A 77 -9.71 0.90 49.64
C ILE A 77 -8.98 1.03 48.30
N VAL A 78 -9.43 0.28 47.30
CA VAL A 78 -8.79 0.22 45.98
C VAL A 78 -8.98 1.51 45.19
N PHE A 79 -10.16 2.13 45.23
CA PHE A 79 -10.46 3.33 44.45
C PHE A 79 -10.36 4.59 45.31
N ARG A 80 -9.85 5.66 44.70
CA ARG A 80 -9.84 6.98 45.32
C ARG A 80 -11.28 7.47 45.46
N LYS A 81 -11.54 8.16 46.57
CA LYS A 81 -12.85 8.72 46.89
C LYS A 81 -12.76 10.17 47.32
N GLU A 82 -13.81 10.92 47.03
CA GLU A 82 -14.03 12.26 47.54
C GLU A 82 -15.33 12.29 48.35
N ILE A 83 -15.37 13.18 49.34
CA ILE A 83 -16.56 13.45 50.14
C ILE A 83 -17.17 14.74 49.60
N VAL A 84 -18.46 14.69 49.33
CA VAL A 84 -19.23 15.85 48.89
C VAL A 84 -20.52 15.94 49.70
N TYR A 85 -21.10 17.12 49.72
CA TYR A 85 -22.39 17.39 50.35
C TYR A 85 -23.40 17.72 49.26
N TYR A 86 -24.64 17.28 49.40
CA TYR A 86 -25.66 17.50 48.39
C TYR A 86 -26.96 18.03 48.97
N SER A 87 -27.66 18.84 48.19
CA SER A 87 -29.09 19.12 48.37
C SER A 87 -29.88 18.63 47.16
N LYS A 88 -31.14 18.27 47.39
CA LYS A 88 -32.05 17.65 46.43
C LYS A 88 -33.18 18.64 46.09
N ASN A 89 -33.52 18.76 44.81
CA ASN A 89 -34.75 19.39 44.35
C ASN A 89 -35.94 18.42 44.44
N ASP A 90 -37.18 18.90 44.29
CA ASP A 90 -38.39 18.07 44.49
C ASP A 90 -38.41 16.77 43.66
N ASP A 91 -37.95 16.81 42.40
CA ASP A 91 -37.96 15.66 41.48
C ASP A 91 -36.59 15.39 40.82
N PRO A 92 -35.68 14.62 41.47
CA PRO A 92 -34.39 14.26 40.92
C PRO A 92 -34.49 13.07 39.97
N VAL A 93 -33.65 13.06 38.95
CA VAL A 93 -33.66 12.06 37.86
C VAL A 93 -33.36 10.63 38.34
N PHE A 94 -32.63 10.50 39.44
CA PHE A 94 -32.26 9.22 40.04
C PHE A 94 -32.03 9.40 41.54
N ASN A 95 -31.95 8.31 42.29
CA ASN A 95 -31.56 8.36 43.70
C ASN A 95 -30.03 8.32 43.83
N ILE A 96 -29.45 9.42 44.33
CA ILE A 96 -28.00 9.56 44.52
C ILE A 96 -27.41 8.59 45.55
N GLU A 97 -28.23 8.02 46.44
CA GLU A 97 -27.80 7.07 47.49
C GLU A 97 -27.77 5.61 47.00
N ASP A 98 -28.34 5.31 45.83
CA ASP A 98 -28.38 3.97 45.26
C ASP A 98 -27.10 3.58 44.49
N ASP A 99 -27.09 2.38 43.90
CA ASP A 99 -26.08 1.94 42.94
C ASP A 99 -26.23 2.73 41.62
N TRP A 100 -25.24 3.55 41.27
CA TRP A 100 -25.16 4.24 39.98
C TRP A 100 -23.71 4.48 39.57
N ALA A 101 -23.49 4.72 38.28
CA ALA A 101 -22.19 5.13 37.77
C ALA A 101 -22.32 6.14 36.64
N ILE A 102 -21.33 7.04 36.51
CA ILE A 102 -21.26 8.04 35.45
C ILE A 102 -19.96 7.87 34.67
N PHE A 103 -20.07 7.93 33.35
CA PHE A 103 -18.98 8.21 32.42
C PHE A 103 -19.08 9.65 31.93
N THR A 104 -18.00 10.43 32.07
CA THR A 104 -17.97 11.87 31.79
C THR A 104 -17.92 12.22 30.30
N GLY A 105 -17.78 11.24 29.42
CA GLY A 105 -17.69 11.44 27.97
C GLY A 105 -16.27 11.74 27.49
N THR A 106 -16.17 12.04 26.20
CA THR A 106 -14.94 12.52 25.55
C THR A 106 -15.09 14.01 25.32
N VAL A 107 -14.09 14.78 25.72
CA VAL A 107 -14.07 16.25 25.57
C VAL A 107 -14.25 16.61 24.09
N GLY A 108 -15.20 17.50 23.80
CA GLY A 108 -15.50 17.94 22.45
C GLY A 108 -16.86 18.66 22.35
N PRO A 109 -17.21 19.20 21.16
CA PRO A 109 -18.45 19.97 20.97
C PRO A 109 -19.71 19.14 21.20
N ASN A 110 -19.62 17.82 21.04
CA ASN A 110 -20.72 16.86 21.27
C ASN A 110 -20.62 16.16 22.64
N ASN A 111 -19.86 16.71 23.59
CA ASN A 111 -19.66 16.07 24.89
C ASN A 111 -20.99 15.88 25.63
N LYS A 112 -21.20 14.66 26.10
CA LYS A 112 -22.35 14.22 26.88
C LYS A 112 -21.88 13.22 27.91
N ALA A 113 -22.37 13.35 29.14
CA ALA A 113 -22.14 12.36 30.16
C ALA A 113 -23.16 11.23 30.07
N LEU A 114 -22.76 10.01 30.42
CA LEU A 114 -23.62 8.84 30.48
C LEU A 114 -23.76 8.41 31.94
N LEU A 115 -24.97 8.49 32.49
CA LEU A 115 -25.32 7.97 33.80
C LEU A 115 -26.03 6.62 33.64
N LEU A 116 -25.68 5.64 34.46
CA LEU A 116 -26.41 4.38 34.60
C LEU A 116 -26.95 4.31 36.02
N SER A 117 -28.28 4.18 36.15
CA SER A 117 -28.97 3.96 37.42
C SER A 117 -30.17 3.04 37.20
N GLY A 118 -30.31 2.02 38.04
CA GLY A 118 -31.33 0.98 37.86
C GLY A 118 -31.14 0.22 36.54
N ARG A 119 -32.18 0.22 35.69
CA ARG A 119 -32.19 -0.42 34.36
C ARG A 119 -32.15 0.61 33.21
N TYR A 120 -31.74 1.83 33.50
CA TYR A 120 -31.78 2.94 32.56
C TYR A 120 -30.43 3.63 32.41
N PHE A 121 -30.14 3.99 31.17
CA PHE A 121 -29.07 4.92 30.82
C PHE A 121 -29.64 6.31 30.63
N TYR A 122 -28.95 7.33 31.12
CA TYR A 122 -29.31 8.73 30.94
C TYR A 122 -28.17 9.43 30.22
N LYS A 123 -28.45 9.98 29.04
CA LYS A 123 -27.49 10.85 28.34
C LYS A 123 -27.75 12.28 28.79
N ILE A 124 -26.76 12.90 29.42
CA ILE A 124 -26.82 14.26 29.98
C ILE A 124 -26.00 15.18 29.07
N ALA A 125 -26.69 16.04 28.32
CA ALA A 125 -26.07 17.02 27.44
C ALA A 125 -25.55 18.22 28.23
N GLU A 126 -24.30 18.64 27.96
CA GLU A 126 -23.70 19.85 28.52
C GLU A 126 -23.50 20.97 27.48
N THR A 127 -23.71 20.67 26.19
CA THR A 127 -23.55 21.60 25.06
C THR A 127 -24.80 21.65 24.19
N ASP A 128 -25.02 22.75 23.47
CA ASP A 128 -26.16 22.89 22.56
C ASP A 128 -26.14 21.86 21.42
N SER A 129 -24.96 21.45 20.97
CA SER A 129 -24.83 20.38 19.98
C SER A 129 -25.29 19.04 20.56
N ALA A 130 -24.86 18.71 21.79
CA ALA A 130 -25.30 17.50 22.47
C ALA A 130 -26.82 17.50 22.74
N LYS A 131 -27.42 18.65 23.09
CA LYS A 131 -28.88 18.80 23.22
C LYS A 131 -29.61 18.43 21.93
N LYS A 132 -29.12 18.92 20.79
CA LYS A 132 -29.69 18.58 19.46
C LYS A 132 -29.58 17.08 19.16
N LEU A 133 -28.46 16.45 19.50
CA LEU A 133 -28.24 15.01 19.30
C LEU A 133 -29.20 14.16 20.12
N ILE A 134 -29.35 14.43 21.43
CA ILE A 134 -30.28 13.65 22.26
C ILE A 134 -31.75 13.87 21.85
N ALA A 135 -32.11 15.08 21.42
CA ALA A 135 -33.45 15.37 20.92
C ALA A 135 -33.73 14.63 19.60
N ALA A 136 -32.74 14.56 18.70
CA ALA A 136 -32.83 13.78 17.48
C ALA A 136 -32.99 12.28 17.76
N GLU A 137 -32.20 11.74 18.70
CA GLU A 137 -32.28 10.35 19.13
C GLU A 137 -33.66 10.01 19.71
N HIS A 138 -34.20 10.85 20.61
CA HIS A 138 -35.56 10.67 21.15
C HIS A 138 -36.61 10.65 20.04
N LYS A 139 -36.56 11.61 19.11
CA LYS A 139 -37.48 11.70 17.98
C LYS A 139 -37.43 10.44 17.11
N ILE A 140 -36.25 9.86 16.92
CA ILE A 140 -36.06 8.69 16.07
C ILE A 140 -36.50 7.41 16.77
N LEU A 141 -36.14 7.23 18.04
CA LEU A 141 -36.55 6.08 18.84
C LEU A 141 -38.08 6.06 19.07
N SER A 142 -38.75 7.22 19.03
CA SER A 142 -40.23 7.26 19.04
C SER A 142 -40.88 6.73 17.75
N LYS A 143 -40.12 6.65 16.64
CA LYS A 143 -40.62 6.23 15.32
C LYS A 143 -40.16 4.83 14.93
N ILE A 144 -38.98 4.41 15.36
CA ILE A 144 -38.48 3.06 15.10
C ILE A 144 -39.20 2.09 16.03
N ILE A 145 -39.85 1.11 15.43
CA ILE A 145 -40.54 0.06 16.18
C ILE A 145 -39.60 -1.14 16.27
N SER A 146 -39.36 -1.64 17.48
CA SER A 146 -38.72 -2.94 17.67
C SER A 146 -39.48 -4.02 16.89
N ARG A 147 -38.79 -4.72 15.99
CA ARG A 147 -39.35 -5.78 15.14
C ARG A 147 -38.70 -7.12 15.48
N ASN A 148 -39.17 -8.20 14.88
CA ASN A 148 -38.72 -9.57 15.19
C ASN A 148 -37.19 -9.80 15.15
N LYS A 149 -36.43 -8.94 14.45
CA LYS A 149 -34.97 -9.05 14.28
C LYS A 149 -34.17 -7.88 14.87
N LEU A 150 -34.83 -6.80 15.32
CA LEU A 150 -34.20 -5.57 15.80
C LEU A 150 -34.82 -5.13 17.13
N GLU A 151 -33.97 -4.97 18.14
CA GLU A 151 -34.32 -4.39 19.43
C GLU A 151 -33.67 -3.01 19.56
N VAL A 152 -34.48 -1.99 19.89
CA VAL A 152 -34.03 -0.62 20.13
C VAL A 152 -34.41 -0.17 21.55
N PRO A 153 -33.66 0.76 22.16
CA PRO A 153 -33.99 1.20 23.51
C PRO A 153 -35.29 2.01 23.51
N LYS A 154 -36.13 1.79 24.52
CA LYS A 154 -37.24 2.70 24.82
C LYS A 154 -36.64 4.02 25.30
N ALA A 155 -37.13 5.11 24.73
CA ALA A 155 -36.66 6.46 25.03
C ALA A 155 -37.74 7.30 25.72
N LEU A 156 -37.33 8.09 26.71
CA LEU A 156 -38.15 9.10 27.36
C LEU A 156 -37.33 10.39 27.49
N MET A 157 -37.83 11.49 26.94
CA MET A 157 -37.22 12.81 27.16
C MET A 157 -37.67 13.35 28.52
N LEU A 158 -36.74 13.46 29.47
CA LEU A 158 -37.05 13.98 30.82
C LEU A 158 -37.04 15.51 30.84
N ASN A 159 -36.08 16.12 30.14
CA ASN A 159 -35.99 17.55 29.93
C ASN A 159 -35.08 17.83 28.71
N GLU A 160 -34.88 19.10 28.36
CA GLU A 160 -34.03 19.51 27.22
C GLU A 160 -32.57 19.03 27.27
N ASN A 161 -32.07 18.65 28.45
CA ASN A 161 -30.69 18.23 28.68
C ASN A 161 -30.56 16.72 28.91
N ILE A 162 -31.66 15.98 29.10
CA ILE A 162 -31.61 14.58 29.54
C ILE A 162 -32.64 13.72 28.80
N ILE A 163 -32.12 12.68 28.13
CA ILE A 163 -32.88 11.55 27.60
C ILE A 163 -32.60 10.31 28.45
N GLN A 164 -33.66 9.61 28.85
CA GLN A 164 -33.60 8.30 29.49
C GLN A 164 -33.79 7.21 28.43
N LEU A 165 -32.96 6.16 28.49
CA LEU A 165 -32.93 5.03 27.57
C LEU A 165 -32.97 3.71 28.36
N SER A 166 -33.80 2.75 27.95
CA SER A 166 -33.80 1.42 28.57
C SER A 166 -32.51 0.64 28.27
N ASP A 167 -31.98 -0.10 29.24
CA ASP A 167 -30.83 -1.00 29.04
C ASP A 167 -31.21 -2.24 28.21
N ILE A 168 -30.72 -2.29 26.97
CA ILE A 168 -30.88 -3.41 26.03
C ILE A 168 -29.63 -4.30 25.92
N SER A 169 -28.64 -4.13 26.81
CA SER A 169 -27.37 -4.87 26.76
C SER A 169 -27.38 -6.21 27.50
N ASN A 170 -28.43 -6.50 28.29
CA ASN A 170 -28.44 -7.65 29.18
C ASN A 170 -28.55 -8.98 28.42
N ASP A 171 -27.70 -9.94 28.79
CA ASP A 171 -27.54 -11.27 28.18
C ASP A 171 -27.15 -11.27 26.70
N GLY A 172 -26.70 -10.12 26.18
CA GLY A 172 -26.23 -9.98 24.80
C GLY A 172 -24.71 -10.10 24.70
N ILE A 173 -24.23 -10.57 23.55
CA ILE A 173 -22.79 -10.68 23.24
C ILE A 173 -22.46 -9.74 22.08
N ARG A 174 -21.32 -9.04 22.17
CA ARG A 174 -20.80 -8.27 21.04
C ARG A 174 -20.14 -9.20 20.05
N GLU A 175 -20.59 -9.16 18.80
CA GLU A 175 -19.99 -9.90 17.70
C GLU A 175 -19.26 -8.91 16.79
N ASN A 176 -17.96 -9.15 16.58
CA ASN A 176 -17.11 -8.25 15.79
C ASN A 176 -17.19 -8.53 14.28
N SER A 177 -17.75 -9.67 13.89
CA SER A 177 -17.92 -10.10 12.50
C SER A 177 -19.31 -9.76 11.99
N PHE A 178 -19.44 -9.42 10.71
CA PHE A 178 -20.75 -9.18 10.12
C PHE A 178 -21.44 -10.52 9.82
N THR A 179 -22.49 -10.85 10.58
CA THR A 179 -23.25 -12.12 10.48
C THR A 179 -24.62 -11.92 9.86
N HIS A 180 -25.37 -13.00 9.59
CA HIS A 180 -26.75 -12.94 9.10
C HIS A 180 -27.68 -12.13 10.01
N ILE A 181 -27.47 -12.15 11.33
CA ILE A 181 -28.25 -11.35 12.29
C ILE A 181 -28.04 -9.85 12.03
N HIS A 182 -26.81 -9.44 11.69
CA HIS A 182 -26.53 -8.06 11.31
C HIS A 182 -27.12 -7.71 9.95
N ALA A 183 -27.06 -8.63 8.99
CA ALA A 183 -27.67 -8.46 7.67
C ALA A 183 -29.19 -8.21 7.78
N ASP A 184 -29.90 -9.07 8.52
CA ASP A 184 -31.34 -8.94 8.79
C ASP A 184 -31.67 -7.60 9.44
N ALA A 185 -30.89 -7.20 10.45
CA ALA A 185 -31.09 -5.94 11.16
C ALA A 185 -30.86 -4.72 10.25
N VAL A 186 -29.76 -4.69 9.48
CA VAL A 186 -29.47 -3.57 8.55
C VAL A 186 -30.54 -3.46 7.48
N MET A 187 -31.02 -4.58 6.93
CA MET A 187 -32.13 -4.57 5.98
C MET A 187 -33.41 -4.03 6.61
N ALA A 188 -33.73 -4.45 7.85
CA ALA A 188 -34.88 -3.95 8.58
C ALA A 188 -34.79 -2.44 8.84
N ILE A 189 -33.63 -1.93 9.24
CA ILE A 189 -33.35 -0.51 9.44
C ILE A 189 -33.55 0.25 8.13
N SER A 190 -32.88 -0.20 7.05
CA SER A 190 -32.96 0.42 5.73
C SER A 190 -34.38 0.47 5.16
N ALA A 191 -35.26 -0.46 5.55
CA ALA A 191 -36.64 -0.51 5.07
C ALA A 191 -37.54 0.59 5.66
N HIS A 192 -37.17 1.23 6.76
CA HIS A 192 -38.00 2.25 7.42
C HIS A 192 -38.22 3.52 6.59
N HIS A 193 -37.27 3.87 5.73
CA HIS A 193 -37.40 4.97 4.79
C HIS A 193 -36.56 4.68 3.56
N ASN A 194 -37.16 4.81 2.38
CA ASN A 194 -36.45 4.72 1.11
C ASN A 194 -36.93 5.88 0.22
N ARG A 195 -35.98 6.62 -0.33
CA ARG A 195 -36.25 7.73 -1.24
C ARG A 195 -35.21 7.73 -2.35
N GLN A 196 -35.67 7.90 -3.58
CA GLN A 196 -34.78 8.18 -4.69
C GLN A 196 -34.64 9.70 -4.90
N THR A 197 -33.43 10.15 -5.18
CA THR A 197 -33.16 11.55 -5.52
C THR A 197 -32.06 11.65 -6.56
N LYS A 198 -31.98 12.77 -7.29
CA LYS A 198 -30.80 13.11 -8.08
C LYS A 198 -29.68 13.58 -7.17
N ILE A 199 -28.43 13.30 -7.54
CA ILE A 199 -27.25 13.74 -6.77
C ILE A 199 -27.23 15.27 -6.64
N SER A 200 -27.57 16.00 -7.70
CA SER A 200 -27.58 17.47 -7.73
C SER A 200 -28.46 18.11 -6.66
N VAL A 201 -29.55 17.46 -6.25
CA VAL A 201 -30.52 17.98 -5.27
C VAL A 201 -30.46 17.26 -3.92
N TRP A 202 -29.51 16.33 -3.74
CA TRP A 202 -29.28 15.66 -2.47
C TRP A 202 -28.61 16.62 -1.48
N SER A 203 -29.42 17.34 -0.70
CA SER A 203 -29.00 18.46 0.15
C SER A 203 -27.86 18.12 1.11
N TYR A 204 -27.90 16.94 1.73
CA TYR A 204 -26.82 16.48 2.63
C TYR A 204 -25.48 16.36 1.91
N PHE A 205 -25.46 15.72 0.73
CA PHE A 205 -24.24 15.58 -0.04
C PHE A 205 -23.72 16.93 -0.58
N GLN A 206 -24.61 17.80 -1.03
CA GLN A 206 -24.24 19.15 -1.46
C GLN A 206 -23.62 19.96 -0.30
N LYS A 207 -24.20 19.88 0.91
CA LYS A 207 -23.63 20.49 2.11
C LYS A 207 -22.21 19.98 2.40
N LEU A 208 -22.00 18.66 2.35
CA LEU A 208 -20.68 18.05 2.58
C LEU A 208 -19.64 18.53 1.57
N LYS A 209 -20.00 18.68 0.28
CA LYS A 209 -19.09 19.22 -0.75
C LYS A 209 -18.69 20.67 -0.45
N THR A 210 -19.63 21.50 -0.03
CA THR A 210 -19.37 22.90 0.37
C THR A 210 -18.45 22.95 1.58
N GLU A 211 -18.73 22.18 2.64
CA GLU A 211 -17.90 22.14 3.84
C GLU A 211 -16.48 21.65 3.54
N PHE A 212 -16.34 20.63 2.69
CA PHE A 212 -15.04 20.11 2.25
C PHE A 212 -14.22 21.14 1.48
N SER A 213 -14.86 21.97 0.66
CA SER A 213 -14.17 23.01 -0.10
C SER A 213 -13.58 24.11 0.78
N ALA A 214 -14.10 24.25 2.01
CA ALA A 214 -13.63 25.20 3.02
C ALA A 214 -12.63 24.61 4.03
N ILE A 215 -12.20 23.34 3.85
CA ILE A 215 -11.22 22.72 4.76
C ILE A 215 -9.82 23.26 4.44
N GLU A 216 -9.25 23.95 5.43
CA GLU A 216 -7.85 24.38 5.45
C GLU A 216 -7.16 23.74 6.67
N ASP A 217 -6.64 22.53 6.50
CA ASP A 217 -5.87 21.84 7.54
C ASP A 217 -4.65 21.13 6.92
N GLU A 218 -3.46 21.60 7.27
CA GLU A 218 -2.19 21.03 6.80
C GLU A 218 -1.89 19.65 7.38
N ARG A 219 -2.61 19.19 8.41
CA ARG A 219 -2.46 17.83 8.95
C ARG A 219 -3.10 16.78 8.04
N ILE A 220 -4.09 17.16 7.23
CA ILE A 220 -4.73 16.24 6.27
C ILE A 220 -3.80 16.05 5.07
N PRO A 221 -3.45 14.81 4.70
CA PRO A 221 -2.63 14.53 3.53
C PRO A 221 -3.21 15.14 2.25
N LYS A 222 -2.36 15.66 1.37
CA LYS A 222 -2.83 16.42 0.20
C LYS A 222 -3.41 15.51 -0.88
N ASN A 223 -2.97 14.27 -1.03
CA ASN A 223 -3.42 13.44 -2.15
C ASN A 223 -4.80 12.82 -1.92
N ILE A 224 -5.22 12.49 -0.69
CA ILE A 224 -6.61 12.10 -0.40
C ILE A 224 -7.58 13.22 -0.81
N ILE A 225 -7.24 14.49 -0.57
CA ILE A 225 -8.03 15.66 -1.01
C ILE A 225 -8.10 15.69 -2.55
N ARG A 226 -6.97 15.48 -3.23
CA ARG A 226 -6.91 15.46 -4.71
C ARG A 226 -7.73 14.31 -5.29
N LYS A 227 -7.68 13.12 -4.70
CA LYS A 227 -8.48 11.95 -5.08
C LYS A 227 -9.97 12.20 -4.92
N ILE A 228 -10.40 12.77 -3.78
CA ILE A 228 -11.79 13.16 -3.56
C ILE A 228 -12.24 14.16 -4.62
N LYS A 229 -11.45 15.22 -4.89
CA LYS A 229 -11.74 16.21 -5.94
C LYS A 229 -11.87 15.57 -7.32
N ALA A 230 -11.01 14.60 -7.66
CA ALA A 230 -11.09 13.87 -8.91
C ALA A 230 -12.39 13.04 -9.01
N ILE A 231 -12.75 12.31 -7.95
CA ILE A 231 -14.01 11.53 -7.92
C ILE A 231 -15.23 12.45 -8.04
N LEU A 232 -15.25 13.58 -7.32
CA LEU A 232 -16.33 14.57 -7.39
C LEU A 232 -16.45 15.14 -8.81
N LYS A 233 -15.34 15.46 -9.48
CA LYS A 233 -15.32 15.95 -10.86
C LYS A 233 -15.92 14.94 -11.85
N HIS A 234 -15.71 13.64 -11.63
CA HIS A 234 -16.22 12.56 -12.47
C HIS A 234 -17.60 12.02 -12.02
N THR A 235 -18.25 12.65 -11.03
CA THR A 235 -19.59 12.23 -10.58
C THR A 235 -20.65 12.93 -11.43
N ASP A 236 -21.52 12.16 -12.05
CA ASP A 236 -22.66 12.70 -12.80
C ASP A 236 -23.74 13.21 -11.84
N GLU A 237 -23.86 14.53 -11.72
CA GLU A 237 -24.85 15.17 -10.84
C GLU A 237 -26.32 14.87 -11.25
N LYS A 238 -26.57 14.39 -12.48
CA LYS A 238 -27.90 14.01 -12.96
C LYS A 238 -28.31 12.58 -12.59
N GLU A 239 -27.35 11.75 -12.18
CA GLU A 239 -27.59 10.36 -11.80
C GLU A 239 -28.50 10.28 -10.56
N ASN A 240 -29.38 9.27 -10.56
CA ASN A 240 -30.24 8.98 -9.41
C ASN A 240 -29.52 8.10 -8.38
N ILE A 241 -29.71 8.41 -7.10
CA ILE A 241 -29.23 7.62 -5.96
C ILE A 241 -30.42 7.30 -5.04
N ASN A 242 -30.45 6.07 -4.53
CA ASN A 242 -31.40 5.69 -3.49
C ASN A 242 -30.79 5.99 -2.12
N LEU A 243 -31.52 6.75 -1.32
CA LEU A 243 -31.24 7.04 0.07
C LEU A 243 -32.10 6.15 0.95
N ALA A 244 -31.54 5.74 2.08
CA ALA A 244 -32.19 4.88 3.04
C ALA A 244 -32.04 5.43 4.46
N PHE A 245 -32.90 4.94 5.35
CA PHE A 245 -32.69 5.15 6.78
C PHE A 245 -31.45 4.39 7.25
N SER A 246 -30.61 5.05 8.03
CA SER A 246 -29.36 4.51 8.57
C SER A 246 -29.22 4.93 10.03
N GLN A 247 -28.70 4.03 10.86
CA GLN A 247 -28.34 4.32 12.25
C GLN A 247 -27.14 5.28 12.32
N GLY A 248 -26.24 5.25 11.34
CA GLY A 248 -25.21 6.27 11.10
C GLY A 248 -23.83 6.03 11.72
N ASP A 249 -23.76 5.22 12.78
CA ASP A 249 -22.52 4.71 13.42
C ASP A 249 -22.68 3.20 13.74
N PHE A 250 -23.12 2.44 12.73
CA PHE A 250 -23.53 1.06 12.90
C PHE A 250 -22.29 0.17 12.97
N THR A 251 -21.91 -0.21 14.18
CA THR A 251 -20.62 -0.85 14.49
C THR A 251 -20.79 -1.96 15.54
N SER A 252 -19.80 -2.84 15.68
CA SER A 252 -19.88 -3.97 16.62
C SER A 252 -19.97 -3.53 18.08
N TRP A 253 -19.38 -2.37 18.42
CA TRP A 253 -19.44 -1.84 19.78
C TRP A 253 -20.79 -1.20 20.11
N ASN A 254 -21.61 -0.84 19.11
CA ASN A 254 -22.96 -0.29 19.28
C ASN A 254 -24.07 -1.35 19.15
N CYS A 255 -23.69 -2.64 19.07
CA CYS A 255 -24.62 -3.75 18.88
C CYS A 255 -24.41 -4.88 19.92
N TYR A 256 -25.49 -5.56 20.28
CA TYR A 256 -25.47 -6.83 21.02
C TYR A 256 -26.33 -7.87 20.30
N VAL A 257 -25.81 -9.08 20.17
CA VAL A 257 -26.54 -10.23 19.63
C VAL A 257 -27.19 -11.00 20.79
N LYS A 258 -28.51 -11.21 20.72
CA LYS A 258 -29.26 -12.00 21.70
C LYS A 258 -30.46 -12.67 21.05
N ASN A 259 -30.66 -13.97 21.30
CA ASN A 259 -31.85 -14.72 20.86
C ASN A 259 -32.19 -14.52 19.36
N ASP A 260 -31.18 -14.59 18.47
CA ASP A 260 -31.32 -14.35 17.03
C ASP A 260 -31.83 -12.94 16.65
N ARG A 261 -31.65 -11.96 17.54
CA ARG A 261 -31.96 -10.54 17.35
C ARG A 261 -30.73 -9.69 17.56
N LEU A 262 -30.73 -8.52 16.92
CA LEU A 262 -29.74 -7.49 17.16
C LEU A 262 -30.33 -6.37 18.01
N ALA A 263 -29.77 -6.18 19.19
CA ALA A 263 -30.01 -5.00 20.02
C ALA A 263 -29.04 -3.89 19.61
N VAL A 264 -29.59 -2.76 19.14
CA VAL A 264 -28.81 -1.64 18.57
C VAL A 264 -29.11 -0.38 19.38
N TYR A 265 -28.06 0.31 19.83
CA TYR A 265 -28.17 1.55 20.59
C TYR A 265 -27.34 2.68 19.96
N ASP A 266 -27.39 3.85 20.59
CA ASP A 266 -26.70 5.07 20.15
C ASP A 266 -27.21 5.63 18.81
N TRP A 267 -28.49 5.99 18.75
CA TRP A 267 -29.16 6.39 17.50
C TRP A 267 -29.01 7.87 17.16
N GLU A 268 -28.10 8.59 17.81
CA GLU A 268 -27.97 10.04 17.67
C GLU A 268 -27.46 10.51 16.29
N LEU A 269 -26.77 9.65 15.55
CA LEU A 269 -26.25 9.93 14.21
C LEU A 269 -27.16 9.42 13.09
N SER A 270 -28.34 8.91 13.45
CA SER A 270 -29.25 8.30 12.48
C SER A 270 -29.89 9.33 11.55
N SER A 271 -30.11 8.93 10.30
CA SER A 271 -30.50 9.85 9.24
C SER A 271 -31.18 9.13 8.09
N THR A 272 -32.12 9.83 7.44
CA THR A 272 -32.78 9.41 6.18
C THR A 272 -32.01 9.87 4.93
N GLU A 273 -30.92 10.62 5.12
CA GLU A 273 -30.14 11.25 4.04
C GLU A 273 -28.86 10.48 3.70
N LYS A 274 -28.76 9.20 4.10
CA LYS A 274 -27.60 8.34 3.83
C LYS A 274 -27.83 7.49 2.58
N PRO A 275 -26.79 7.18 1.79
CA PRO A 275 -26.93 6.27 0.67
C PRO A 275 -27.41 4.89 1.15
N LYS A 276 -28.19 4.18 0.32
CA LYS A 276 -28.59 2.80 0.60
C LYS A 276 -27.36 1.95 0.96
N ALA A 277 -27.53 1.04 1.92
CA ALA A 277 -26.47 0.18 2.46
C ALA A 277 -25.35 0.90 3.24
N PHE A 278 -25.53 2.17 3.65
CA PHE A 278 -24.53 2.89 4.45
C PHE A 278 -24.08 2.10 5.69
N ASP A 279 -25.00 1.62 6.52
CA ASP A 279 -24.68 0.89 7.75
C ASP A 279 -23.94 -0.44 7.49
N PHE A 280 -24.24 -1.11 6.37
CA PHE A 280 -23.55 -2.33 5.96
C PHE A 280 -22.06 -2.07 5.67
N PHE A 281 -21.77 -1.04 4.86
CA PHE A 281 -20.39 -0.64 4.63
C PHE A 281 -19.73 -0.12 5.90
N HIS A 282 -20.47 0.68 6.69
CA HIS A 282 -19.96 1.28 7.92
C HIS A 282 -19.48 0.22 8.91
N PHE A 283 -20.28 -0.83 9.12
CA PHE A 283 -19.89 -1.93 10.01
C PHE A 283 -18.60 -2.60 9.55
N ILE A 284 -18.55 -3.04 8.29
CA ILE A 284 -17.42 -3.83 7.78
C ILE A 284 -16.15 -2.97 7.78
N ILE A 285 -16.23 -1.74 7.28
CA ILE A 285 -15.08 -0.85 7.14
C ILE A 285 -14.59 -0.38 8.51
N GLN A 286 -15.47 0.08 9.41
CA GLN A 286 -15.03 0.56 10.72
C GLN A 286 -14.47 -0.56 11.60
N ASN A 287 -15.14 -1.73 11.63
CA ASN A 287 -14.62 -2.86 12.40
C ASN A 287 -13.32 -3.39 11.80
N GLY A 288 -13.22 -3.46 10.48
CA GLY A 288 -12.01 -3.83 9.75
C GLY A 288 -10.81 -2.96 10.15
N ILE A 289 -11.00 -1.64 10.20
CA ILE A 289 -9.93 -0.67 10.53
C ILE A 289 -9.63 -0.63 12.03
N LEU A 290 -10.67 -0.40 12.85
CA LEU A 290 -10.50 -0.02 14.26
C LEU A 290 -10.31 -1.22 15.18
N ILE A 291 -10.91 -2.37 14.86
CA ILE A 291 -10.84 -3.60 15.68
C ILE A 291 -9.87 -4.61 15.08
N GLN A 292 -10.05 -4.96 13.81
CA GLN A 292 -9.35 -6.08 13.17
C GLN A 292 -8.00 -5.70 12.54
N LYS A 293 -7.73 -4.40 12.33
CA LYS A 293 -6.51 -3.87 11.70
C LYS A 293 -6.25 -4.41 10.28
N LYS A 294 -7.31 -4.71 9.56
CA LYS A 294 -7.27 -5.17 8.16
C LYS A 294 -6.80 -4.06 7.22
N ASN A 295 -6.12 -4.45 6.15
CA ASN A 295 -5.87 -3.55 5.02
C ASN A 295 -7.10 -3.46 4.10
N TRP A 296 -7.09 -2.52 3.15
CA TRP A 296 -8.25 -2.31 2.27
C TRP A 296 -8.58 -3.55 1.42
N LYS A 297 -7.57 -4.30 0.97
CA LYS A 297 -7.77 -5.52 0.17
C LYS A 297 -8.62 -6.56 0.92
N GLU A 298 -8.33 -6.78 2.19
CA GLU A 298 -9.11 -7.69 3.05
C GLU A 298 -10.52 -7.16 3.32
N ILE A 299 -10.65 -5.85 3.57
CA ILE A 299 -11.96 -5.21 3.81
C ILE A 299 -12.85 -5.28 2.56
N TYR A 300 -12.30 -5.01 1.38
CA TYR A 300 -13.06 -5.06 0.14
C TYR A 300 -13.53 -6.48 -0.20
N ALA A 301 -12.68 -7.49 -0.01
CA ALA A 301 -13.08 -8.89 -0.19
C ALA A 301 -14.22 -9.30 0.77
N GLU A 302 -14.20 -8.81 2.02
CA GLU A 302 -15.29 -9.04 2.97
C GLU A 302 -16.58 -8.33 2.54
N ILE A 303 -16.50 -7.10 2.01
CA ILE A 303 -17.66 -6.39 1.44
C ILE A 303 -18.30 -7.23 0.32
N GLU A 304 -17.50 -7.76 -0.61
CA GLU A 304 -18.00 -8.61 -1.71
C GLU A 304 -18.64 -9.90 -1.19
N GLU A 305 -18.02 -10.56 -0.21
CA GLU A 305 -18.54 -11.77 0.41
C GLU A 305 -19.88 -11.51 1.11
N LYS A 306 -19.94 -10.49 1.98
CA LYS A 306 -21.12 -10.18 2.80
C LYS A 306 -22.25 -9.53 2.00
N ASN A 307 -21.96 -8.93 0.84
CA ASN A 307 -22.98 -8.44 -0.09
C ASN A 307 -23.89 -9.58 -0.56
N LYS A 308 -23.32 -10.79 -0.82
CA LYS A 308 -24.07 -11.96 -1.32
C LYS A 308 -25.18 -12.43 -0.38
N MET A 309 -25.05 -12.17 0.93
CA MET A 309 -26.05 -12.57 1.93
C MET A 309 -26.94 -11.41 2.40
N THR A 310 -26.68 -10.16 1.98
CA THR A 310 -27.37 -8.98 2.51
C THR A 310 -28.17 -8.26 1.43
N PHE A 311 -27.50 -7.53 0.54
CA PHE A 311 -28.18 -6.73 -0.49
C PHE A 311 -28.19 -7.39 -1.87
N GLN A 312 -27.28 -8.34 -2.11
CA GLN A 312 -27.12 -9.03 -3.40
C GLN A 312 -26.96 -8.06 -4.58
N PHE A 313 -26.28 -6.93 -4.35
CA PHE A 313 -26.01 -5.98 -5.41
C PHE A 313 -25.15 -6.61 -6.51
N SER A 314 -25.44 -6.25 -7.76
CA SER A 314 -24.48 -6.43 -8.85
C SER A 314 -23.16 -5.69 -8.57
N GLU A 315 -22.10 -6.03 -9.30
CA GLU A 315 -20.79 -5.37 -9.13
C GLU A 315 -20.88 -3.84 -9.32
N GLU A 316 -21.62 -3.40 -10.34
CA GLU A 316 -21.83 -1.98 -10.64
C GLU A 316 -22.60 -1.27 -9.50
N GLU A 317 -23.67 -1.88 -9.00
CA GLU A 317 -24.45 -1.33 -7.88
C GLU A 317 -23.63 -1.27 -6.58
N LEU A 318 -22.85 -2.33 -6.30
CA LEU A 318 -22.00 -2.38 -5.12
C LEU A 318 -20.96 -1.26 -5.17
N LEU A 319 -20.29 -1.07 -6.31
CA LEU A 319 -19.32 0.01 -6.53
C LEU A 319 -19.97 1.39 -6.42
N LYS A 320 -21.17 1.57 -6.97
CA LYS A 320 -21.94 2.82 -6.86
C LYS A 320 -22.24 3.18 -5.42
N TYR A 321 -22.82 2.27 -4.63
CA TYR A 321 -23.16 2.57 -3.23
C TYR A 321 -21.91 2.67 -2.35
N LEU A 322 -20.86 1.89 -2.63
CA LEU A 322 -19.58 2.03 -1.96
C LEU A 322 -18.95 3.40 -2.21
N LYS A 323 -18.99 3.90 -3.46
CA LYS A 323 -18.53 5.26 -3.82
C LYS A 323 -19.20 6.31 -2.94
N PHE A 324 -20.53 6.30 -2.84
CA PHE A 324 -21.26 7.30 -2.05
C PHE A 324 -21.11 7.12 -0.55
N TYR A 325 -20.95 5.89 -0.06
CA TYR A 325 -20.53 5.65 1.33
C TYR A 325 -19.16 6.31 1.59
N LEU A 326 -18.15 6.00 0.78
CA LEU A 326 -16.80 6.52 0.95
C LEU A 326 -16.78 8.05 0.88
N LEU A 327 -17.49 8.65 -0.08
CA LEU A 327 -17.58 10.11 -0.20
C LEU A 327 -18.28 10.73 1.00
N THR A 328 -19.51 10.32 1.32
CA THR A 328 -20.26 10.95 2.43
C THR A 328 -19.58 10.76 3.78
N ASN A 329 -19.02 9.57 4.03
CA ASN A 329 -18.27 9.29 5.26
C ASN A 329 -16.99 10.13 5.32
N THR A 330 -16.14 10.07 4.30
CA THR A 330 -14.84 10.75 4.30
C THR A 330 -15.00 12.27 4.36
N LEU A 331 -15.91 12.87 3.58
CA LEU A 331 -16.15 14.32 3.61
C LEU A 331 -16.59 14.78 5.01
N SER A 332 -17.53 14.05 5.64
CA SER A 332 -18.02 14.36 6.98
C SER A 332 -16.91 14.28 8.04
N TYR A 333 -16.10 13.22 8.01
CA TYR A 333 -15.03 13.03 8.99
C TYR A 333 -13.84 13.96 8.75
N LEU A 334 -13.48 14.30 7.51
CA LEU A 334 -12.44 15.30 7.24
C LEU A 334 -12.81 16.65 7.86
N LYS A 335 -14.08 17.07 7.76
CA LYS A 335 -14.54 18.28 8.43
C LYS A 335 -14.41 18.16 9.96
N LEU A 336 -14.84 17.04 10.53
CA LEU A 336 -14.71 16.77 11.96
C LEU A 336 -13.24 16.82 12.43
N TYR A 337 -12.33 16.19 11.70
CA TYR A 337 -10.91 16.15 12.05
C TYR A 337 -10.24 17.52 11.88
N SER A 338 -10.69 18.33 10.92
CA SER A 338 -10.16 19.68 10.71
C SER A 338 -10.41 20.63 11.89
N VAL A 339 -11.50 20.42 12.63
CA VAL A 339 -11.85 21.25 13.80
C VAL A 339 -11.34 20.65 15.12
N GLN A 340 -10.87 19.41 15.09
CA GLN A 340 -10.34 18.74 16.27
C GLN A 340 -8.91 19.21 16.53
N GLU A 341 -8.65 19.71 17.75
CA GLU A 341 -7.33 20.23 18.15
C GLU A 341 -6.26 19.13 18.14
N GLU A 342 -6.56 17.98 18.78
CA GLU A 342 -5.61 16.88 18.94
C GLU A 342 -6.07 15.62 18.22
N TRP A 343 -5.22 15.04 17.37
CA TRP A 343 -5.55 13.82 16.62
C TRP A 343 -5.14 12.57 17.37
N HIS A 344 -6.06 11.60 17.45
CA HIS A 344 -5.74 10.26 17.96
C HIS A 344 -5.16 9.38 16.84
N LEU A 345 -4.37 8.37 17.22
CA LEU A 345 -3.76 7.42 16.29
C LEU A 345 -4.78 6.76 15.32
N GLN A 346 -6.01 6.55 15.78
CA GLN A 346 -7.10 5.98 14.98
C GLN A 346 -7.45 6.81 13.75
N ILE A 347 -7.32 8.14 13.82
CA ILE A 347 -7.56 9.04 12.68
C ILE A 347 -6.59 8.70 11.53
N HIS A 348 -5.32 8.48 11.83
CA HIS A 348 -4.33 8.11 10.82
C HIS A 348 -4.64 6.75 10.18
N TRP A 349 -5.14 5.77 10.95
CA TRP A 349 -5.56 4.48 10.40
C TRP A 349 -6.76 4.61 9.44
N LEU A 350 -7.73 5.46 9.81
CA LEU A 350 -8.91 5.74 9.00
C LEU A 350 -8.53 6.47 7.70
N LEU A 351 -7.78 7.57 7.79
CA LEU A 351 -7.33 8.33 6.62
C LEU A 351 -6.54 7.46 5.64
N LYS A 352 -5.62 6.64 6.16
CA LYS A 352 -4.84 5.70 5.34
C LYS A 352 -5.74 4.73 4.57
N THR A 353 -6.69 4.10 5.27
CA THR A 353 -7.56 3.09 4.64
C THR A 353 -8.54 3.73 3.67
N TRP A 354 -9.13 4.89 4.01
CA TRP A 354 -10.02 5.61 3.10
C TRP A 354 -9.27 6.08 1.84
N ASN A 355 -8.05 6.59 1.98
CA ASN A 355 -7.24 7.01 0.85
C ASN A 355 -6.98 5.86 -0.14
N GLU A 356 -6.69 4.66 0.39
CA GLU A 356 -6.56 3.44 -0.41
C GLU A 356 -7.91 2.99 -0.99
N ALA A 357 -9.00 3.08 -0.23
CA ALA A 357 -10.33 2.66 -0.66
C ALA A 357 -10.85 3.45 -1.87
N LEU A 358 -10.53 4.75 -1.94
CA LEU A 358 -10.88 5.63 -3.06
C LEU A 358 -10.26 5.15 -4.39
N ASN A 359 -9.17 4.37 -4.34
CA ASN A 359 -8.58 3.79 -5.55
C ASN A 359 -9.57 2.90 -6.29
N THR A 360 -10.41 2.16 -5.58
CA THR A 360 -11.44 1.28 -6.16
C THR A 360 -12.32 2.04 -7.16
N ILE A 361 -12.59 3.32 -6.91
CA ILE A 361 -13.36 4.19 -7.80
C ILE A 361 -12.48 4.84 -8.87
N LEU A 362 -11.25 5.23 -8.51
CA LEU A 362 -10.35 5.97 -9.40
C LEU A 362 -9.65 5.12 -10.46
N LYS A 363 -9.64 3.78 -10.34
CA LYS A 363 -9.11 2.88 -11.37
C LYS A 363 -9.74 3.08 -12.75
N ALA A 364 -10.96 3.62 -12.82
CA ALA A 364 -11.62 3.96 -14.08
C ALA A 364 -10.99 5.19 -14.79
N TYR A 365 -10.21 6.01 -14.09
CA TYR A 365 -9.71 7.30 -14.58
C TYR A 365 -8.19 7.49 -14.41
N SER A 366 -7.50 6.56 -13.73
CA SER A 366 -6.07 6.66 -13.42
C SER A 366 -5.43 5.29 -13.41
N THR A 367 -4.16 5.24 -13.78
CA THR A 367 -3.37 3.99 -13.75
C THR A 367 -3.12 3.53 -12.32
N GLU A 368 -2.88 2.23 -12.12
CA GLU A 368 -2.56 1.70 -10.80
C GLU A 368 -1.25 2.30 -10.28
N ARG A 369 -0.28 2.52 -11.18
CA ARG A 369 0.98 3.20 -10.86
C ARG A 369 0.78 4.63 -10.36
N GLU A 370 -0.03 5.44 -11.05
CA GLU A 370 -0.33 6.82 -10.64
C GLU A 370 -0.92 6.85 -9.23
N LEU A 371 -1.89 5.98 -8.94
CA LEU A 371 -2.55 5.91 -7.63
C LEU A 371 -1.60 5.48 -6.52
N ILE A 372 -0.74 4.48 -6.76
CA ILE A 372 0.27 4.04 -5.79
C ILE A 372 1.25 5.17 -5.46
N ILE A 373 1.62 6.02 -6.42
CA ILE A 373 2.50 7.17 -6.17
C ILE A 373 1.82 8.16 -5.21
N LEU A 374 0.55 8.49 -5.45
CA LEU A 374 -0.23 9.35 -4.55
C LEU A 374 -0.27 8.77 -3.13
N ASP A 375 -0.56 7.48 -3.02
CA ASP A 375 -0.65 6.76 -1.75
C ASP A 375 0.68 6.65 -1.01
N THR A 376 1.77 6.50 -1.76
CA THR A 376 3.13 6.48 -1.20
C THR A 376 3.44 7.79 -0.49
N PHE A 377 3.13 8.94 -1.11
CA PHE A 377 3.41 10.24 -0.50
C PHE A 377 2.46 10.60 0.64
N ASP A 378 1.20 10.17 0.60
CA ASP A 378 0.29 10.35 1.74
C ASP A 378 0.67 9.45 2.93
N ALA A 379 1.12 8.22 2.68
CA ALA A 379 1.65 7.33 3.72
C ALA A 379 2.93 7.89 4.38
N LEU A 380 3.70 8.68 3.64
CA LEU A 380 4.92 9.35 4.12
C LEU A 380 4.65 10.73 4.75
N TYR A 381 3.40 11.22 4.74
CA TYR A 381 3.09 12.62 5.05
C TYR A 381 3.56 13.08 6.45
N HIS A 382 3.49 12.19 7.45
CA HIS A 382 3.96 12.44 8.82
C HIS A 382 5.29 11.73 9.15
N ILE A 383 6.01 11.26 8.14
CA ILE A 383 7.27 10.54 8.28
C ILE A 383 8.41 11.48 7.87
N ASP A 384 9.55 11.40 8.56
CA ASP A 384 10.76 12.11 8.11
C ASP A 384 11.34 11.45 6.85
N TYR A 385 11.20 12.15 5.72
CA TYR A 385 11.81 11.76 4.44
C TYR A 385 12.09 13.01 3.58
N ALA A 386 12.87 12.82 2.50
CA ALA A 386 13.04 13.83 1.46
C ALA A 386 13.28 13.16 0.09
N ALA A 387 12.38 13.40 -0.88
CA ALA A 387 12.55 12.93 -2.24
C ALA A 387 13.69 13.69 -2.96
N LEU A 388 14.63 12.95 -3.53
CA LEU A 388 15.85 13.45 -4.15
C LEU A 388 15.64 13.59 -5.67
N LYS A 389 16.03 14.74 -6.25
CA LYS A 389 15.83 15.07 -7.68
C LYS A 389 14.38 14.96 -8.17
N PHE A 390 13.40 14.96 -7.27
CA PHE A 390 11.99 14.86 -7.63
C PHE A 390 11.53 16.12 -8.37
N HIS A 391 10.51 16.05 -9.22
CA HIS A 391 9.99 17.22 -9.93
C HIS A 391 9.17 18.13 -9.00
N ASN A 392 8.76 19.31 -9.50
CA ASN A 392 7.83 20.23 -8.83
C ASN A 392 6.40 20.18 -9.40
N GLU A 393 6.13 19.20 -10.25
CA GLU A 393 4.82 18.88 -10.83
C GLU A 393 4.05 17.85 -9.97
N GLU A 394 2.82 17.55 -10.38
CA GLU A 394 1.92 16.55 -9.81
C GLU A 394 2.64 15.20 -9.62
N PRO A 395 2.73 14.65 -8.39
CA PRO A 395 3.50 13.45 -8.07
C PRO A 395 3.24 12.26 -9.00
N GLU A 396 1.99 12.03 -9.38
CA GLU A 396 1.57 10.92 -10.23
C GLU A 396 2.03 11.07 -11.68
N LYS A 397 2.39 12.29 -12.13
CA LYS A 397 2.92 12.55 -13.47
C LYS A 397 4.41 12.21 -13.62
N LEU A 398 4.96 11.45 -12.66
CA LEU A 398 6.26 10.82 -12.77
C LEU A 398 6.35 9.95 -14.03
N LYS A 399 7.31 10.23 -14.91
CA LYS A 399 7.56 9.48 -16.15
C LYS A 399 7.66 7.97 -15.87
N LEU A 400 7.18 7.14 -16.80
CA LEU A 400 7.12 5.68 -16.64
C LEU A 400 8.47 5.04 -16.28
N ASN A 401 9.55 5.53 -16.91
CA ASN A 401 10.91 5.04 -16.70
C ASN A 401 11.66 5.76 -15.58
N SER A 402 10.99 6.65 -14.84
CA SER A 402 11.56 7.35 -13.69
C SER A 402 11.25 6.62 -12.40
N ASP A 403 12.22 6.67 -11.50
CA ASP A 403 12.20 6.17 -10.14
C ASP A 403 11.94 7.28 -9.14
N ILE A 404 11.70 6.88 -7.89
CA ILE A 404 11.64 7.80 -6.77
C ILE A 404 12.81 7.48 -5.84
N ASP A 405 13.88 8.27 -5.96
CA ASP A 405 14.95 8.31 -4.97
C ASP A 405 14.45 9.09 -3.74
N MET A 406 14.56 8.51 -2.55
CA MET A 406 14.20 9.21 -1.31
C MET A 406 15.18 8.96 -0.19
N ILE A 407 15.52 10.02 0.52
CA ILE A 407 16.30 9.95 1.74
C ILE A 407 15.35 9.68 2.90
N ILE A 408 15.56 8.58 3.61
CA ILE A 408 14.66 8.09 4.66
C ILE A 408 15.42 7.18 5.64
N SER A 409 15.00 7.13 6.90
CA SER A 409 15.58 6.20 7.87
C SER A 409 15.29 4.73 7.51
N SER A 410 16.15 3.81 7.94
CA SER A 410 15.97 2.38 7.68
C SER A 410 14.69 1.80 8.32
N GLU A 411 14.31 2.30 9.49
CA GLU A 411 13.06 1.94 10.17
C GLU A 411 11.83 2.38 9.34
N ASN A 412 11.81 3.65 8.90
CA ASN A 412 10.69 4.18 8.14
C ASN A 412 10.62 3.58 6.72
N ALA A 413 11.76 3.25 6.12
CA ALA A 413 11.82 2.48 4.89
C ALA A 413 11.13 1.12 5.03
N GLN A 414 11.37 0.40 6.13
CA GLN A 414 10.71 -0.88 6.38
C GLN A 414 9.20 -0.72 6.61
N LYS A 415 8.77 0.35 7.31
CA LYS A 415 7.33 0.67 7.46
C LYS A 415 6.67 0.91 6.11
N LEU A 416 7.31 1.66 5.21
CA LEU A 416 6.81 1.91 3.87
C LEU A 416 6.71 0.64 3.04
N VAL A 417 7.72 -0.24 3.10
CA VAL A 417 7.70 -1.54 2.40
C VAL A 417 6.56 -2.42 2.89
N ASN A 418 6.34 -2.48 4.21
CA ASN A 418 5.24 -3.26 4.78
C ASN A 418 3.88 -2.72 4.33
N TYR A 419 3.74 -1.39 4.25
CA TYR A 419 2.54 -0.75 3.71
C TYR A 419 2.30 -1.14 2.24
N LEU A 420 3.30 -0.97 1.37
CA LEU A 420 3.19 -1.26 -0.06
C LEU A 420 2.94 -2.75 -0.33
N SER A 421 3.49 -3.64 0.50
CA SER A 421 3.29 -5.08 0.37
C SER A 421 1.85 -5.52 0.66
N GLY A 422 1.12 -4.75 1.48
CA GLY A 422 -0.30 -4.98 1.79
C GLY A 422 -1.26 -4.13 0.97
N HIS A 423 -0.78 -3.37 -0.02
CA HIS A 423 -1.57 -2.43 -0.79
C HIS A 423 -2.42 -3.14 -1.85
N SER A 424 -3.69 -2.76 -1.97
CA SER A 424 -4.72 -3.37 -2.83
C SER A 424 -4.41 -3.32 -4.32
N LEU A 425 -3.66 -2.32 -4.78
CA LEU A 425 -3.23 -2.20 -6.19
C LEU A 425 -1.89 -2.89 -6.50
N VAL A 426 -1.25 -3.51 -5.49
CA VAL A 426 0.07 -4.11 -5.64
C VAL A 426 -0.06 -5.62 -5.74
N GLN A 427 0.46 -6.18 -6.84
CA GLN A 427 0.54 -7.62 -7.05
C GLN A 427 1.77 -8.20 -6.35
N LYS A 428 2.92 -7.52 -6.48
CA LYS A 428 4.21 -8.01 -5.96
C LYS A 428 5.10 -6.86 -5.52
N VAL A 429 5.75 -7.04 -4.38
CA VAL A 429 6.85 -6.18 -3.92
C VAL A 429 8.12 -7.01 -3.82
N SER A 430 9.15 -6.59 -4.55
CA SER A 430 10.49 -7.19 -4.52
C SER A 430 11.45 -6.19 -3.88
N THR A 431 12.22 -6.61 -2.88
CA THR A 431 13.15 -5.70 -2.18
C THR A 431 14.58 -6.21 -2.18
N VAL A 432 15.52 -5.28 -2.31
CA VAL A 432 16.96 -5.54 -2.21
C VAL A 432 17.53 -4.64 -1.14
N LYS A 433 18.01 -5.24 -0.06
CA LYS A 433 18.62 -4.52 1.06
C LYS A 433 20.13 -4.40 0.85
N LYS A 434 20.61 -3.16 0.86
CA LYS A 434 22.04 -2.79 0.85
C LYS A 434 22.39 -2.07 2.15
N SER A 435 23.67 -1.94 2.41
CA SER A 435 24.18 -1.28 3.62
C SER A 435 23.88 0.22 3.72
N PHE A 436 23.42 0.86 2.64
CA PHE A 436 23.16 2.30 2.56
C PHE A 436 21.76 2.65 2.01
N MET A 437 21.04 1.66 1.46
CA MET A 437 19.69 1.85 0.95
C MET A 437 18.91 0.53 0.89
N GLN A 438 17.60 0.63 0.69
CA GLN A 438 16.74 -0.47 0.28
C GLN A 438 16.07 -0.12 -1.04
N THR A 439 16.33 -0.88 -2.09
CA THR A 439 15.64 -0.75 -3.38
C THR A 439 14.35 -1.56 -3.31
N VAL A 440 13.25 -0.97 -3.75
CA VAL A 440 11.90 -1.56 -3.72
C VAL A 440 11.33 -1.49 -5.13
N ARG A 441 11.02 -2.64 -5.71
CA ARG A 441 10.30 -2.77 -6.97
C ARG A 441 8.88 -3.19 -6.67
N ILE A 442 7.92 -2.42 -7.17
CA ILE A 442 6.50 -2.62 -7.01
C ILE A 442 5.94 -2.97 -8.39
N VAL A 443 5.22 -4.07 -8.47
CA VAL A 443 4.52 -4.52 -9.68
C VAL A 443 3.03 -4.49 -9.40
N THR A 444 2.28 -3.82 -10.27
CA THR A 444 0.82 -3.70 -10.19
C THR A 444 0.12 -4.88 -10.89
N PHE A 445 -1.20 -5.04 -10.73
CA PHE A 445 -1.94 -6.10 -11.41
C PHE A 445 -2.02 -5.88 -12.93
N GLN A 446 -1.81 -4.63 -13.39
CA GLN A 446 -1.65 -4.27 -14.80
C GLN A 446 -0.20 -4.40 -15.31
N ASN A 447 0.70 -5.05 -14.56
CA ASN A 447 2.12 -5.23 -14.88
C ASN A 447 2.91 -3.91 -15.01
N GLU A 448 2.43 -2.81 -14.43
CA GLU A 448 3.19 -1.56 -14.35
C GLU A 448 4.26 -1.67 -13.25
N ILE A 449 5.39 -0.98 -13.44
CA ILE A 449 6.50 -0.98 -12.48
C ILE A 449 6.67 0.40 -11.85
N LEU A 450 6.78 0.43 -10.52
CA LEU A 450 7.30 1.56 -9.76
C LEU A 450 8.54 1.13 -8.98
N ASN A 451 9.64 1.85 -9.16
CA ASN A 451 10.89 1.61 -8.44
C ASN A 451 11.11 2.75 -7.42
N LEU A 452 11.36 2.38 -6.17
CA LEU A 452 11.75 3.30 -5.10
C LEU A 452 13.15 2.94 -4.61
N ASP A 453 14.02 3.94 -4.48
CA ASP A 453 15.32 3.79 -3.83
C ASP A 453 15.26 4.51 -2.46
N LEU A 454 15.17 3.72 -1.39
CA LEU A 454 15.03 4.18 -0.02
C LEU A 454 16.43 4.34 0.61
N ILE A 455 17.03 5.51 0.44
CA ILE A 455 18.41 5.83 0.77
C ILE A 455 18.53 6.28 2.24
N HIS A 456 19.19 5.48 3.07
CA HIS A 456 19.46 5.84 4.47
C HIS A 456 20.88 6.38 4.69
N GLN A 457 21.78 6.18 3.73
CA GLN A 457 23.11 6.81 3.68
C GLN A 457 23.47 7.20 2.24
N VAL A 458 23.90 8.45 2.03
CA VAL A 458 24.30 8.95 0.70
C VAL A 458 25.77 8.62 0.44
N LYS A 459 26.05 7.59 -0.37
CA LYS A 459 27.40 7.09 -0.64
C LYS A 459 27.81 7.13 -2.11
N TRP A 460 29.10 7.35 -2.33
CA TRP A 460 29.81 7.00 -3.56
C TRP A 460 30.81 5.89 -3.25
N LYS A 461 30.56 4.69 -3.80
CA LYS A 461 31.28 3.46 -3.43
C LYS A 461 31.24 3.26 -1.90
N HIS A 462 32.40 3.13 -1.25
CA HIS A 462 32.54 3.00 0.20
C HIS A 462 32.69 4.34 0.94
N ILE A 463 32.57 5.49 0.26
CA ILE A 463 32.72 6.81 0.88
C ILE A 463 31.34 7.46 0.99
N GLN A 464 30.93 7.82 2.20
CA GLN A 464 29.75 8.66 2.40
C GLN A 464 30.06 10.10 1.99
N ILE A 465 29.21 10.67 1.13
CA ILE A 465 29.48 11.96 0.48
C ILE A 465 28.67 13.11 1.07
N MET A 466 27.57 12.80 1.75
CA MET A 466 26.70 13.78 2.41
C MET A 466 26.10 13.20 3.71
N GLU A 467 25.70 14.08 4.62
CA GLU A 467 25.13 13.73 5.91
C GLU A 467 23.59 13.78 5.84
N VAL A 468 22.92 12.67 6.13
CA VAL A 468 21.47 12.53 5.95
C VAL A 468 20.66 13.40 6.91
N SER A 469 21.09 13.54 8.17
CA SER A 469 20.46 14.41 9.17
C SER A 469 20.32 15.85 8.63
N LYS A 470 21.42 16.43 8.15
CA LYS A 470 21.44 17.78 7.57
C LYS A 470 20.54 17.92 6.34
N ILE A 471 20.48 16.89 5.49
CA ILE A 471 19.58 16.92 4.33
C ILE A 471 18.11 16.93 4.77
N LEU A 472 17.77 16.11 5.77
CA LEU A 472 16.41 16.04 6.32
C LEU A 472 16.02 17.30 7.10
N GLU A 473 16.96 17.99 7.73
CA GLU A 473 16.76 19.30 8.37
C GLU A 473 16.47 20.40 7.34
N ASN A 474 17.17 20.39 6.20
CA ASN A 474 17.03 21.39 5.14
C ASN A 474 15.89 21.13 4.14
N ARG A 475 15.13 20.04 4.31
CA ARG A 475 14.11 19.60 3.34
C ARG A 475 13.03 20.67 3.13
N LYS A 476 12.45 20.71 1.93
CA LYS A 476 11.37 21.65 1.57
C LYS A 476 10.15 20.89 1.11
N LYS A 477 8.96 21.31 1.55
CA LYS A 477 7.67 20.77 1.09
C LYS A 477 7.24 21.51 -0.18
N ASN A 478 6.85 20.78 -1.23
CA ASN A 478 6.30 21.38 -2.44
C ASN A 478 4.78 21.63 -2.31
N ARG A 479 4.16 22.25 -3.33
CA ARG A 479 2.72 22.56 -3.34
C ARG A 479 1.79 21.34 -3.27
N PHE A 480 2.31 20.14 -3.56
CA PHE A 480 1.58 18.88 -3.52
C PHE A 480 1.77 18.12 -2.20
N GLY A 481 2.46 18.74 -1.24
CA GLY A 481 2.72 18.15 0.06
C GLY A 481 3.87 17.15 0.12
N VAL A 482 4.68 17.05 -0.94
CA VAL A 482 5.84 16.17 -0.98
C VAL A 482 7.07 16.88 -0.41
N TYR A 483 7.70 16.28 0.61
CA TYR A 483 9.02 16.73 1.06
C TYR A 483 10.11 16.34 0.07
N LYS A 484 10.92 17.32 -0.29
CA LYS A 484 12.04 17.20 -1.22
C LYS A 484 13.34 17.64 -0.57
N VAL A 485 14.44 17.09 -1.07
CA VAL A 485 15.78 17.58 -0.75
C VAL A 485 15.88 19.03 -1.23
N SER A 486 16.50 19.90 -0.42
CA SER A 486 16.68 21.32 -0.77
C SER A 486 17.38 21.47 -2.13
N ASP A 487 17.12 22.56 -2.85
CA ASP A 487 17.74 22.76 -4.18
C ASP A 487 19.27 22.81 -4.09
N LYS A 488 19.79 23.40 -3.01
CA LYS A 488 21.24 23.47 -2.71
C LYS A 488 21.84 22.10 -2.44
N ASP A 489 21.18 21.27 -1.63
CA ASP A 489 21.66 19.92 -1.32
C ASP A 489 21.51 18.99 -2.52
N THR A 490 20.45 19.14 -3.31
CA THR A 490 20.25 18.43 -4.58
C THR A 490 21.36 18.78 -5.57
N ALA A 491 21.66 20.07 -5.74
CA ALA A 491 22.75 20.51 -6.60
C ALA A 491 24.10 19.96 -6.12
N ARG A 492 24.35 19.98 -4.81
CA ARG A 492 25.57 19.42 -4.21
C ARG A 492 25.69 17.91 -4.42
N PHE A 493 24.58 17.17 -4.29
CA PHE A 493 24.54 15.75 -4.56
C PHE A 493 24.91 15.46 -6.02
N ILE A 494 24.31 16.18 -6.98
CA ILE A 494 24.59 16.03 -8.41
C ILE A 494 26.07 16.32 -8.70
N ASP A 495 26.59 17.45 -8.22
CA ASP A 495 28.01 17.83 -8.39
C ASP A 495 28.97 16.77 -7.85
N LEU A 496 28.73 16.27 -6.62
CA LEU A 496 29.53 15.18 -6.04
C LEU A 496 29.41 13.89 -6.85
N PHE A 497 28.20 13.48 -7.21
CA PHE A 497 27.95 12.20 -7.87
C PHE A 497 28.66 12.12 -9.24
N TYR A 498 28.52 13.13 -10.09
CA TYR A 498 29.12 13.13 -11.42
C TYR A 498 30.64 13.38 -11.37
N SER A 499 31.10 14.35 -10.58
CA SER A 499 32.53 14.67 -10.47
C SER A 499 33.34 13.50 -9.90
N LEU A 500 32.84 12.79 -8.89
CA LEU A 500 33.55 11.64 -8.31
C LEU A 500 33.61 10.44 -9.28
N ASN A 501 32.61 10.29 -10.15
CA ASN A 501 32.58 9.29 -11.21
C ASN A 501 33.36 9.68 -12.47
N ASN A 502 34.00 10.87 -12.49
CA ASN A 502 34.69 11.40 -13.66
C ASN A 502 33.77 11.47 -14.89
N ALA A 503 32.53 11.90 -14.67
CA ALA A 503 31.50 12.03 -15.69
C ALA A 503 31.01 13.48 -15.75
N GLU A 504 30.60 13.93 -16.95
CA GLU A 504 29.97 15.24 -17.08
C GLU A 504 28.57 15.25 -16.47
N ILE A 505 28.21 16.38 -15.84
CA ILE A 505 26.84 16.63 -15.40
C ILE A 505 25.94 16.70 -16.64
N PRO A 506 24.81 15.97 -16.69
CA PRO A 506 23.90 15.99 -17.83
C PRO A 506 23.38 17.41 -18.12
N ALA A 507 23.12 17.71 -19.40
CA ALA A 507 22.69 19.05 -19.85
C ALA A 507 21.52 19.61 -19.03
N GLY A 508 20.51 18.78 -18.73
CA GLY A 508 19.35 19.19 -17.92
C GLY A 508 19.65 19.61 -16.48
N TYR A 509 20.83 19.29 -15.93
CA TYR A 509 21.26 19.70 -14.59
C TYR A 509 22.40 20.72 -14.58
N LYS A 510 23.03 21.02 -15.74
CA LYS A 510 24.18 21.94 -15.80
C LYS A 510 23.81 23.34 -15.31
N GLN A 511 22.71 23.91 -15.78
CA GLN A 511 22.23 25.23 -15.36
C GLN A 511 21.84 25.23 -13.88
N PHE A 512 20.98 24.30 -13.47
CA PHE A 512 20.53 24.16 -12.08
C PHE A 512 21.68 24.08 -11.07
N THR A 513 22.70 23.26 -11.37
CA THR A 513 23.87 23.12 -10.49
C THR A 513 24.73 24.37 -10.44
N SER A 514 24.90 25.09 -11.56
CA SER A 514 25.62 26.37 -11.60
C SER A 514 24.94 27.44 -10.75
N GLU A 515 23.62 27.58 -10.87
CA GLU A 515 22.85 28.60 -10.16
C GLU A 515 22.92 28.39 -8.62
N HIS A 516 22.82 27.15 -8.17
CA HIS A 516 22.71 26.82 -6.74
C HIS A 516 24.06 26.62 -6.04
N LEU A 517 25.13 26.27 -6.77
CA LEU A 517 26.47 26.09 -6.18
C LEU A 517 27.42 27.26 -6.45
N LYS A 518 27.16 28.08 -7.47
CA LYS A 518 28.05 29.18 -7.89
C LYS A 518 29.51 28.70 -8.00
N SER A 519 30.44 29.32 -7.28
CA SER A 519 31.87 28.98 -7.24
C SER A 519 32.24 27.75 -6.38
N LYS A 520 31.27 27.07 -5.75
CA LYS A 520 31.53 25.93 -4.83
C LYS A 520 31.52 24.56 -5.53
N LYS A 521 31.58 24.53 -6.86
CA LYS A 521 31.67 23.28 -7.63
C LYS A 521 32.99 22.57 -7.37
N ILE A 522 32.99 21.25 -7.56
CA ILE A 522 34.20 20.45 -7.43
C ILE A 522 35.09 20.71 -8.64
N ALA A 523 36.24 21.35 -8.39
CA ALA A 523 37.30 21.52 -9.40
C ALA A 523 38.32 20.37 -9.35
N ASP A 524 38.63 19.85 -8.16
CA ASP A 524 39.61 18.77 -7.95
C ASP A 524 38.95 17.56 -7.27
N ARG A 525 38.87 16.46 -8.02
CA ARG A 525 38.32 15.18 -7.58
C ARG A 525 39.16 14.54 -6.47
N GLU A 526 40.49 14.56 -6.58
CA GLU A 526 41.37 13.88 -5.63
C GLU A 526 41.40 14.60 -4.29
N LEU A 527 41.49 15.93 -4.31
CA LEU A 527 41.39 16.75 -3.12
C LEU A 527 40.03 16.54 -2.43
N THR A 528 38.95 16.49 -3.21
CA THR A 528 37.61 16.23 -2.67
C THR A 528 37.53 14.87 -1.99
N ILE A 529 38.09 13.81 -2.58
CA ILE A 529 38.14 12.48 -1.97
C ILE A 529 38.97 12.50 -0.67
N LYS A 530 40.12 13.18 -0.66
CA LYS A 530 40.96 13.35 0.55
C LYS A 530 40.16 14.03 1.66
N VAL A 531 39.47 15.13 1.37
CA VAL A 531 38.62 15.86 2.33
C VAL A 531 37.45 15.01 2.82
N LEU A 532 36.82 14.21 1.95
CA LEU A 532 35.73 13.33 2.36
C LEU A 532 36.20 12.22 3.31
N LYS A 533 37.42 11.69 3.11
CA LYS A 533 38.00 10.66 3.98
C LYS A 533 38.36 11.16 5.39
N THR A 534 38.54 12.46 5.59
CA THR A 534 38.80 13.01 6.94
C THR A 534 37.53 13.12 7.80
N LYS A 535 36.34 13.00 7.19
CA LYS A 535 35.06 13.09 7.90
C LYS A 535 34.86 11.92 8.88
N PRO A 536 34.20 12.11 10.04
CA PRO A 536 34.02 11.06 11.05
C PRO A 536 33.37 9.76 10.54
N TYR A 537 32.41 9.88 9.62
CA TYR A 537 31.72 8.73 9.01
C TYR A 537 32.54 8.00 7.93
N ASN A 538 33.74 8.47 7.60
CA ASN A 538 34.64 7.89 6.59
C ASN A 538 36.05 7.57 7.11
N LYS A 539 36.32 7.68 8.42
CA LYS A 539 37.64 7.45 9.00
C LYS A 539 37.68 6.23 9.93
N GLY A 540 38.87 5.68 10.15
CA GLY A 540 39.11 4.57 11.08
C GLY A 540 38.24 3.34 10.78
N PHE A 541 37.58 2.80 11.80
CA PHE A 541 36.71 1.62 11.67
C PHE A 541 35.57 1.81 10.66
N ASN A 542 34.98 3.01 10.57
CA ASN A 542 33.89 3.30 9.63
C ASN A 542 34.34 3.16 8.17
N TYR A 543 35.59 3.50 7.86
CA TYR A 543 36.15 3.33 6.52
C TYR A 543 36.20 1.84 6.13
N LEU A 544 36.76 1.00 7.00
CA LEU A 544 36.87 -0.44 6.77
C LEU A 544 35.48 -1.10 6.69
N LYS A 545 34.58 -0.73 7.60
CA LYS A 545 33.18 -1.17 7.57
C LYS A 545 32.51 -0.81 6.24
N ASN A 546 32.71 0.41 5.74
CA ASN A 546 32.13 0.82 4.47
C ASN A 546 32.74 0.08 3.26
N ILE A 547 34.03 -0.26 3.30
CA ILE A 547 34.66 -1.10 2.25
C ILE A 547 34.02 -2.48 2.22
N PHE A 548 33.96 -3.15 3.38
CA PHE A 548 33.35 -4.47 3.48
C PHE A 548 31.90 -4.46 3.00
N ASN A 549 31.13 -3.46 3.45
CA ASN A 549 29.76 -3.27 3.04
C ASN A 549 29.62 -3.03 1.54
N TYR A 550 30.47 -2.20 0.93
CA TYR A 550 30.46 -1.95 -0.52
C TYR A 550 30.74 -3.23 -1.32
N LEU A 551 31.70 -4.05 -0.88
CA LEU A 551 31.99 -5.34 -1.49
C LEU A 551 30.78 -6.28 -1.38
N LYS A 552 30.18 -6.41 -0.19
CA LYS A 552 28.98 -7.21 0.05
C LYS A 552 27.80 -6.74 -0.81
N ASP A 553 27.53 -5.43 -0.82
CA ASP A 553 26.41 -4.83 -1.55
C ASP A 553 26.52 -5.03 -3.06
N SER A 554 27.74 -5.14 -3.60
CA SER A 554 27.99 -5.41 -5.03
C SER A 554 27.47 -6.79 -5.50
N PHE A 555 27.17 -7.69 -4.57
CA PHE A 555 26.63 -9.03 -4.82
C PHE A 555 25.22 -9.23 -4.23
N SER A 556 24.56 -8.15 -3.78
CA SER A 556 23.26 -8.19 -3.09
C SER A 556 22.10 -8.68 -3.96
N GLU A 557 22.20 -8.52 -5.27
CA GLU A 557 21.13 -8.90 -6.20
C GLU A 557 21.73 -9.47 -7.49
N LYS A 558 21.45 -10.74 -7.77
CA LYS A 558 21.94 -11.42 -8.98
C LYS A 558 21.12 -11.02 -10.21
N GLY A 559 21.78 -10.92 -11.35
CA GLY A 559 21.12 -10.83 -12.65
C GLY A 559 20.68 -12.20 -13.13
N PHE A 560 20.32 -12.29 -14.40
CA PHE A 560 19.95 -13.55 -15.05
C PHE A 560 20.25 -13.49 -16.55
N ILE A 561 20.10 -14.62 -17.23
CA ILE A 561 20.40 -14.78 -18.65
C ILE A 561 19.09 -14.94 -19.42
N ILE A 562 18.96 -14.19 -20.50
CA ILE A 562 17.88 -14.29 -21.49
C ILE A 562 18.49 -14.69 -22.83
N THR A 563 17.83 -15.58 -23.57
CA THR A 563 18.27 -15.97 -24.91
C THR A 563 17.21 -15.67 -25.96
N PHE A 564 17.67 -15.31 -27.15
CA PHE A 564 16.84 -15.08 -28.33
C PHE A 564 17.31 -16.00 -29.46
N SER A 565 16.42 -16.89 -29.87
CA SER A 565 16.61 -17.85 -30.96
C SER A 565 15.67 -17.53 -32.12
N GLY A 566 15.99 -18.00 -33.33
CA GLY A 566 15.19 -17.73 -34.51
C GLY A 566 16.01 -17.78 -35.79
N VAL A 567 15.33 -17.95 -36.92
CA VAL A 567 15.98 -17.90 -38.24
C VAL A 567 16.46 -16.48 -38.57
N ASP A 568 17.43 -16.36 -39.49
CA ASP A 568 17.85 -15.05 -39.99
C ASP A 568 16.69 -14.39 -40.73
N GLY A 569 16.42 -13.10 -40.46
CA GLY A 569 15.23 -12.39 -40.97
C GLY A 569 14.02 -12.38 -40.03
N ALA A 570 14.02 -13.13 -38.92
CA ALA A 570 12.92 -13.14 -37.94
C ALA A 570 12.82 -11.86 -37.06
N GLY A 571 13.70 -10.86 -37.25
CA GLY A 571 13.66 -9.59 -36.51
C GLY A 571 14.34 -9.58 -35.12
N LYS A 572 15.14 -10.61 -34.80
CA LYS A 572 15.81 -10.76 -33.50
C LYS A 572 16.60 -9.53 -33.05
N SER A 573 17.47 -8.99 -33.91
CA SER A 573 18.37 -7.90 -33.51
C SER A 573 17.61 -6.64 -33.11
N THR A 574 16.50 -6.33 -33.78
CA THR A 574 15.58 -5.24 -33.40
C THR A 574 14.98 -5.50 -32.03
N VAL A 575 14.38 -6.69 -31.81
CA VAL A 575 13.78 -7.05 -30.52
C VAL A 575 14.81 -7.01 -29.38
N ILE A 576 16.02 -7.52 -29.59
CA ILE A 576 17.08 -7.50 -28.56
C ILE A 576 17.48 -6.07 -28.19
N SER A 577 17.57 -5.16 -29.18
CA SER A 577 17.90 -3.76 -28.93
C SER A 577 16.83 -3.09 -28.07
N GLU A 578 15.57 -3.23 -28.45
CA GLU A 578 14.44 -2.64 -27.73
C GLU A 578 14.26 -3.25 -26.33
N VAL A 579 14.37 -4.58 -26.21
CA VAL A 579 14.31 -5.26 -24.90
C VAL A 579 15.46 -4.83 -24.00
N SER A 580 16.68 -4.67 -24.55
CA SER A 580 17.82 -4.17 -23.80
C SER A 580 17.51 -2.78 -23.21
N GLU A 581 16.99 -1.88 -24.04
CA GLU A 581 16.62 -0.54 -23.61
C GLU A 581 15.50 -0.55 -22.57
N LEU A 582 14.46 -1.36 -22.78
CA LEU A 582 13.34 -1.51 -21.83
C LEU A 582 13.79 -2.08 -20.49
N ILE A 583 14.69 -3.07 -20.48
CA ILE A 583 15.26 -3.63 -19.24
C ILE A 583 16.11 -2.58 -18.52
N GLU A 584 16.97 -1.85 -19.24
CA GLU A 584 17.82 -0.83 -18.64
C GLU A 584 16.99 0.33 -18.06
N LYS A 585 15.91 0.73 -18.74
CA LYS A 585 15.05 1.85 -18.32
C LYS A 585 14.02 1.46 -17.27
N ARG A 586 13.26 0.37 -17.46
CA ARG A 586 12.15 -0.03 -16.58
C ARG A 586 12.60 -0.95 -15.45
N TYR A 587 13.41 -1.95 -15.78
CA TYR A 587 13.89 -2.94 -14.80
C TYR A 587 15.13 -2.45 -14.04
N ARG A 588 15.78 -1.40 -14.55
CA ARG A 588 16.97 -0.72 -13.98
C ARG A 588 18.14 -1.65 -13.75
N ARG A 589 18.35 -2.56 -14.71
CA ARG A 589 19.49 -3.48 -14.69
C ARG A 589 20.38 -3.22 -15.90
N PRO A 590 21.69 -3.04 -15.69
CA PRO A 590 22.62 -2.94 -16.81
C PRO A 590 22.58 -4.22 -17.65
N VAL A 591 22.49 -4.05 -18.97
CA VAL A 591 22.40 -5.17 -19.90
C VAL A 591 23.75 -5.43 -20.56
N LYS A 592 24.07 -6.71 -20.76
CA LYS A 592 25.18 -7.13 -21.61
C LYS A 592 24.68 -8.04 -22.71
N VAL A 593 24.74 -7.55 -23.95
CA VAL A 593 24.46 -8.37 -25.13
C VAL A 593 25.71 -9.17 -25.51
N LEU A 594 25.52 -10.48 -25.71
CA LEU A 594 26.51 -11.42 -26.23
C LEU A 594 25.93 -12.10 -27.48
N ARG A 595 26.79 -12.45 -28.43
CA ARG A 595 26.40 -13.16 -29.65
C ARG A 595 26.88 -14.59 -29.59
N HIS A 596 26.01 -15.53 -29.96
CA HIS A 596 26.26 -16.96 -30.06
C HIS A 596 26.69 -17.63 -28.76
N ARG A 597 27.90 -17.33 -28.27
CA ARG A 597 28.59 -18.08 -27.21
C ARG A 597 29.44 -17.15 -26.32
N PRO A 598 29.87 -17.63 -25.13
CA PRO A 598 30.70 -16.84 -24.20
C PRO A 598 31.97 -16.25 -24.81
N SER A 599 32.52 -16.89 -25.86
CA SER A 599 33.66 -16.41 -26.64
C SER A 599 34.95 -16.29 -25.83
N LEU A 600 35.20 -17.24 -24.92
CA LEU A 600 36.53 -17.42 -24.32
C LEU A 600 37.51 -17.97 -25.36
N LEU A 601 37.04 -18.91 -26.18
CA LEU A 601 37.78 -19.50 -27.29
C LEU A 601 37.40 -18.81 -28.62
N PRO A 602 38.38 -18.38 -29.43
CA PRO A 602 38.09 -17.74 -30.72
C PRO A 602 37.46 -18.73 -31.70
N ILE A 603 36.85 -18.26 -32.79
CA ILE A 603 36.28 -19.15 -33.82
C ILE A 603 37.44 -19.92 -34.46
N LEU A 604 37.25 -21.20 -34.80
CA LEU A 604 38.28 -22.06 -35.40
C LEU A 604 38.99 -21.41 -36.60
N SER A 605 38.25 -20.64 -37.41
CA SER A 605 38.79 -19.91 -38.55
C SER A 605 39.83 -18.84 -38.17
N VAL A 606 39.81 -18.31 -36.93
CA VAL A 606 40.79 -17.35 -36.41
C VAL A 606 42.16 -17.99 -36.28
N TRP A 607 42.25 -19.25 -35.84
CA TRP A 607 43.52 -19.97 -35.74
C TRP A 607 44.15 -20.21 -37.10
N THR A 608 43.33 -20.38 -38.14
CA THR A 608 43.82 -20.68 -39.50
C THR A 608 44.04 -19.43 -40.37
N LYS A 609 43.27 -18.35 -40.15
CA LYS A 609 43.20 -17.19 -41.06
C LYS A 609 43.51 -15.84 -40.39
N GLY A 610 43.73 -15.82 -39.07
CA GLY A 610 43.88 -14.58 -38.31
C GLY A 610 42.54 -13.90 -37.99
N LYS A 611 42.54 -13.02 -36.98
CA LYS A 611 41.32 -12.46 -36.36
C LYS A 611 40.51 -11.57 -37.32
N GLU A 612 41.15 -10.70 -38.09
CA GLU A 612 40.44 -9.76 -38.98
C GLU A 612 39.82 -10.45 -40.19
N LYS A 613 40.56 -11.35 -40.84
CA LYS A 613 40.10 -12.07 -42.03
C LYS A 613 38.99 -13.07 -41.68
N ALA A 614 39.13 -13.79 -40.56
CA ALA A 614 38.09 -14.69 -40.06
C ALA A 614 36.79 -13.94 -39.69
N HIS A 615 36.89 -12.71 -39.19
CA HIS A 615 35.71 -11.90 -38.83
C HIS A 615 35.03 -11.31 -40.07
N LYS A 616 35.79 -10.88 -41.10
CA LYS A 616 35.23 -10.46 -42.39
C LYS A 616 34.56 -11.62 -43.12
N ASP A 617 35.20 -12.78 -43.17
CA ASP A 617 34.65 -13.99 -43.79
C ASP A 617 33.35 -14.43 -43.11
N ALA A 618 33.30 -14.43 -41.77
CA ALA A 618 32.11 -14.83 -41.02
C ALA A 618 30.92 -13.87 -41.17
N VAL A 619 31.18 -12.60 -41.49
CA VAL A 619 30.13 -11.60 -41.76
C VAL A 619 29.63 -11.68 -43.20
N ASN A 620 30.52 -12.01 -44.16
CA ASN A 620 30.20 -11.99 -45.58
C ASN A 620 29.71 -13.34 -46.13
N SER A 621 29.94 -14.46 -45.42
CA SER A 621 29.47 -15.78 -45.84
C SER A 621 27.98 -15.98 -45.56
N LEU A 622 27.25 -16.56 -46.52
CA LEU A 622 25.88 -17.01 -46.29
C LEU A 622 25.83 -18.10 -45.20
N PRO A 623 24.76 -18.14 -44.39
CA PRO A 623 24.60 -19.19 -43.37
C PRO A 623 24.48 -20.58 -44.02
N ARG A 624 24.91 -21.62 -43.30
CA ARG A 624 24.85 -23.05 -43.70
C ARG A 624 25.67 -23.43 -44.95
N GLN A 625 26.74 -22.71 -45.30
CA GLN A 625 27.69 -23.11 -46.37
C GLN A 625 28.72 -24.19 -45.96
N GLY A 626 28.50 -24.88 -44.84
CA GLY A 626 29.42 -25.91 -44.35
C GLY A 626 29.31 -27.23 -45.11
N ASN A 627 30.42 -27.70 -45.70
CA ASN A 627 30.47 -28.95 -46.46
C ASN A 627 30.95 -30.17 -45.63
N ASN A 628 31.05 -30.06 -44.29
CA ASN A 628 31.56 -31.15 -43.46
C ASN A 628 30.54 -32.29 -43.36
N LYS A 629 30.94 -33.48 -43.84
CA LYS A 629 30.16 -34.73 -43.74
C LYS A 629 30.76 -35.74 -42.76
N ASN A 630 31.91 -35.45 -42.14
CA ASN A 630 32.63 -36.38 -41.27
C ASN A 630 32.18 -36.23 -39.80
N SER A 631 31.74 -37.35 -39.19
CA SER A 631 31.26 -37.40 -37.81
C SER A 631 32.36 -37.13 -36.76
N LEU A 632 33.59 -37.61 -36.96
CA LEU A 632 34.71 -37.33 -36.06
C LEU A 632 35.09 -35.84 -36.10
N SER A 633 35.15 -35.27 -37.30
CA SER A 633 35.41 -33.84 -37.49
C SER A 633 34.30 -32.98 -36.87
N SER A 634 33.04 -33.42 -36.98
CA SER A 634 31.89 -32.79 -36.33
C SER A 634 31.96 -32.88 -34.81
N LEU A 635 32.38 -34.03 -34.26
CA LEU A 635 32.54 -34.23 -32.82
C LEU A 635 33.65 -33.35 -32.24
N LEU A 636 34.79 -33.22 -32.92
CA LEU A 636 35.88 -32.34 -32.49
C LEU A 636 35.48 -30.85 -32.56
N ARG A 637 34.79 -30.43 -33.64
CA ARG A 637 34.24 -29.06 -33.73
C ARG A 637 33.21 -28.78 -32.64
N PHE A 638 32.31 -29.72 -32.40
CA PHE A 638 31.34 -29.64 -31.30
C PHE A 638 32.05 -29.57 -29.95
N GLY A 639 33.02 -30.45 -29.67
CA GLY A 639 33.79 -30.45 -28.43
C GLY A 639 34.55 -29.14 -28.19
N TYR A 640 35.11 -28.55 -29.25
CA TYR A 640 35.77 -27.24 -29.18
C TYR A 640 34.80 -26.13 -28.76
N TYR A 641 33.66 -26.00 -29.47
CA TYR A 641 32.68 -24.97 -29.14
C TYR A 641 31.93 -25.27 -27.82
N TYR A 642 31.72 -26.54 -27.49
CA TYR A 642 31.06 -26.95 -26.26
C TYR A 642 31.93 -26.64 -25.03
N THR A 643 33.24 -26.85 -25.11
CA THR A 643 34.19 -26.43 -24.07
C THR A 643 34.09 -24.92 -23.78
N ASP A 644 33.87 -24.10 -24.82
CA ASP A 644 33.63 -22.66 -24.65
C ASP A 644 32.35 -22.37 -23.85
N TYR A 645 31.27 -23.14 -24.02
CA TYR A 645 30.08 -23.01 -23.17
C TYR A 645 30.32 -23.49 -21.74
N ILE A 646 30.98 -24.64 -21.56
CA ILE A 646 31.19 -25.25 -20.25
C ILE A 646 32.07 -24.38 -19.35
N LEU A 647 33.15 -23.81 -19.88
CA LEU A 647 34.02 -22.91 -19.13
C LEU A 647 33.48 -21.48 -19.13
N GLY A 648 32.97 -21.03 -20.28
CA GLY A 648 32.48 -19.67 -20.48
C GLY A 648 31.28 -19.32 -19.63
N GLN A 649 30.38 -20.26 -19.37
CA GLN A 649 29.22 -20.01 -18.50
C GLN A 649 29.62 -19.54 -17.11
N PHE A 650 30.70 -20.07 -16.51
CA PHE A 650 31.18 -19.64 -15.19
C PHE A 650 31.81 -18.26 -15.23
N VAL A 651 32.55 -17.94 -16.30
CA VAL A 651 33.11 -16.60 -16.51
C VAL A 651 32.00 -15.57 -16.69
N ILE A 652 31.01 -15.84 -17.54
CA ILE A 652 29.86 -14.95 -17.73
C ILE A 652 29.06 -14.80 -16.44
N TYR A 653 28.83 -15.89 -15.71
CA TYR A 653 28.10 -15.87 -14.46
C TYR A 653 28.80 -15.02 -13.40
N THR A 654 30.09 -15.23 -13.17
CA THR A 654 30.87 -14.47 -12.18
C THR A 654 31.09 -13.02 -12.61
N LYS A 655 31.36 -12.77 -13.90
CA LYS A 655 31.67 -11.44 -14.41
C LYS A 655 30.44 -10.54 -14.44
N TYR A 656 29.30 -11.07 -14.84
CA TYR A 656 28.08 -10.30 -15.13
C TYR A 656 26.93 -10.64 -14.17
N VAL A 657 26.52 -11.90 -14.10
CA VAL A 657 25.31 -12.32 -13.38
C VAL A 657 25.41 -12.08 -11.88
N LEU A 658 26.51 -12.48 -11.22
CA LEU A 658 26.72 -12.24 -9.78
C LEU A 658 26.76 -10.75 -9.41
N ARG A 659 27.07 -9.88 -10.38
CA ARG A 659 27.13 -8.42 -10.20
C ARG A 659 25.83 -7.72 -10.65
N GLY A 660 24.74 -8.45 -10.78
CA GLY A 660 23.42 -7.88 -11.07
C GLY A 660 23.14 -7.52 -12.53
N LYS A 661 24.05 -7.84 -13.47
CA LYS A 661 23.85 -7.56 -14.91
C LYS A 661 22.95 -8.63 -15.54
N ILE A 662 22.04 -8.19 -16.41
CA ILE A 662 21.23 -9.09 -17.24
C ILE A 662 21.98 -9.35 -18.54
N VAL A 663 22.11 -10.61 -18.92
CA VAL A 663 22.84 -11.01 -20.13
C VAL A 663 21.84 -11.44 -21.20
N LEU A 664 21.85 -10.78 -22.36
CA LEU A 664 21.04 -11.16 -23.52
C LEU A 664 21.93 -11.89 -24.53
N TYR A 665 21.54 -13.09 -24.92
CA TYR A 665 22.18 -13.83 -25.99
C TYR A 665 21.42 -13.67 -27.31
N ASP A 666 22.05 -13.05 -28.30
CA ASP A 666 21.67 -13.13 -29.70
C ASP A 666 22.20 -14.46 -30.25
N ARG A 667 21.33 -15.48 -30.25
CA ARG A 667 21.64 -16.91 -30.44
C ARG A 667 22.36 -17.53 -29.25
N TYR A 668 22.06 -18.81 -29.02
CA TYR A 668 22.58 -19.58 -27.89
C TYR A 668 22.79 -21.05 -28.29
N TYR A 669 22.92 -21.94 -27.32
CA TYR A 669 23.15 -23.37 -27.51
C TYR A 669 22.09 -24.07 -28.37
N PHE A 670 20.86 -23.54 -28.44
CA PHE A 670 19.76 -24.12 -29.23
C PHE A 670 20.09 -24.25 -30.72
N ASP A 671 20.98 -23.40 -31.25
CA ASP A 671 21.46 -23.50 -32.63
C ASP A 671 22.21 -24.81 -32.89
N PHE A 672 22.90 -25.41 -31.89
CA PHE A 672 23.53 -26.73 -32.08
C PHE A 672 22.52 -27.87 -32.16
N ILE A 673 21.32 -27.69 -31.62
CA ILE A 673 20.27 -28.70 -31.62
C ILE A 673 19.42 -28.56 -32.89
N ALA A 674 18.97 -27.34 -33.18
CA ALA A 674 18.03 -27.07 -34.27
C ALA A 674 18.71 -26.67 -35.61
N ASP A 675 19.89 -26.03 -35.60
CA ASP A 675 20.59 -25.57 -36.81
C ASP A 675 22.10 -25.92 -36.79
N ALA A 676 22.43 -27.19 -36.47
CA ALA A 676 23.81 -27.65 -36.35
C ALA A 676 24.68 -27.41 -37.61
N ARG A 677 24.05 -27.39 -38.79
CA ARG A 677 24.69 -27.15 -40.09
C ARG A 677 25.36 -25.78 -40.16
N ARG A 678 24.83 -24.78 -39.43
CA ARG A 678 25.41 -23.43 -39.38
C ARG A 678 26.80 -23.39 -38.73
N SER A 679 27.06 -24.32 -37.80
CA SER A 679 28.38 -24.50 -37.18
C SER A 679 29.23 -25.57 -37.87
N ASN A 680 28.81 -26.03 -39.05
CA ASN A 680 29.46 -27.09 -39.82
C ASN A 680 29.60 -28.42 -39.02
N ILE A 681 28.58 -28.74 -38.22
CA ILE A 681 28.49 -29.93 -37.36
C ILE A 681 27.33 -30.81 -37.84
N GLN A 682 27.61 -32.11 -38.00
CA GLN A 682 26.62 -33.15 -38.26
C GLN A 682 26.77 -34.25 -37.20
N LEU A 683 25.94 -34.19 -36.16
CA LEU A 683 25.92 -35.14 -35.04
C LEU A 683 24.47 -35.57 -34.74
N PRO A 684 24.24 -36.74 -34.12
CA PRO A 684 22.93 -37.12 -33.64
C PRO A 684 22.37 -36.10 -32.64
N LYS A 685 21.09 -35.73 -32.79
CA LYS A 685 20.44 -34.74 -31.91
C LYS A 685 20.53 -35.11 -30.43
N SER A 686 20.52 -36.40 -30.09
CA SER A 686 20.67 -36.89 -28.72
C SER A 686 21.98 -36.42 -28.08
N VAL A 687 23.09 -36.38 -28.83
CA VAL A 687 24.39 -35.91 -28.32
C VAL A 687 24.33 -34.42 -28.00
N THR A 688 23.80 -33.61 -28.91
CA THR A 688 23.66 -32.16 -28.72
C THR A 688 22.63 -31.83 -27.65
N GLU A 689 21.51 -32.56 -27.56
CA GLU A 689 20.51 -32.35 -26.50
C GLU A 689 21.07 -32.71 -25.11
N THR A 690 21.79 -33.83 -24.99
CA THR A 690 22.45 -34.22 -23.73
C THR A 690 23.50 -33.19 -23.32
N GLY A 691 24.26 -32.65 -24.27
CA GLY A 691 25.22 -31.57 -24.00
C GLY A 691 24.57 -30.35 -23.36
N TYR A 692 23.34 -30.00 -23.75
CA TYR A 692 22.59 -28.90 -23.10
C TYR A 692 22.40 -29.17 -21.61
N HIS A 693 22.13 -30.41 -21.19
CA HIS A 693 21.80 -30.77 -19.80
C HIS A 693 22.85 -30.28 -18.79
N PHE A 694 24.13 -30.31 -19.15
CA PHE A 694 25.24 -29.89 -18.30
C PHE A 694 25.50 -28.37 -18.27
N LEU A 695 24.74 -27.58 -19.04
CA LEU A 695 24.83 -26.12 -19.04
C LEU A 695 23.88 -25.51 -18.01
N MET A 696 24.33 -24.43 -17.37
CA MET A 696 23.48 -23.54 -16.59
C MET A 696 22.38 -22.99 -17.49
N LYS A 697 21.13 -23.30 -17.13
CA LYS A 697 19.98 -22.94 -17.96
C LYS A 697 19.71 -21.44 -17.89
N PRO A 698 19.62 -20.75 -19.04
CA PRO A 698 19.08 -19.40 -19.08
C PRO A 698 17.63 -19.43 -18.60
N GLU A 699 17.23 -18.39 -17.89
CA GLU A 699 15.93 -18.36 -17.21
C GLU A 699 14.78 -18.06 -18.16
N PHE A 700 15.04 -17.23 -19.17
CA PHE A 700 14.09 -16.90 -20.21
C PHE A 700 14.71 -17.20 -21.58
N ASN A 701 13.97 -17.91 -22.40
CA ASN A 701 14.39 -18.34 -23.73
C ASN A 701 13.24 -18.03 -24.69
N PHE A 702 13.49 -17.12 -25.63
CA PHE A 702 12.50 -16.67 -26.60
C PHE A 702 12.90 -17.13 -28.00
N PHE A 703 12.04 -17.88 -28.66
CA PHE A 703 12.16 -18.25 -30.07
C PHE A 703 11.26 -17.34 -30.90
N LEU A 704 11.87 -16.48 -31.71
CA LEU A 704 11.15 -15.56 -32.59
C LEU A 704 10.99 -16.17 -33.98
N TYR A 705 9.75 -16.23 -34.47
CA TYR A 705 9.42 -16.70 -35.81
C TYR A 705 8.47 -15.74 -36.52
N ALA A 706 8.34 -15.90 -37.84
CA ALA A 706 7.39 -15.17 -38.66
C ALA A 706 7.05 -16.03 -39.89
N ALA A 707 6.03 -15.63 -40.65
CA ALA A 707 5.70 -16.31 -41.91
C ALA A 707 6.93 -16.39 -42.85
N PRO A 708 7.21 -17.54 -43.49
CA PRO A 708 8.39 -17.72 -44.33
C PRO A 708 8.52 -16.67 -45.45
N GLU A 709 7.39 -16.25 -46.03
CA GLU A 709 7.32 -15.22 -47.07
C GLU A 709 7.84 -13.88 -46.55
N ARG A 710 7.48 -13.52 -45.30
CA ARG A 710 7.97 -12.30 -44.64
C ARG A 710 9.46 -12.37 -44.34
N ILE A 711 9.96 -13.55 -43.94
CA ILE A 711 11.38 -13.75 -43.65
C ILE A 711 12.21 -13.60 -44.93
N LEU A 712 11.78 -14.22 -46.03
CA LEU A 712 12.43 -14.12 -47.34
C LEU A 712 12.44 -12.69 -47.88
N ASN A 713 11.35 -11.94 -47.67
CA ASN A 713 11.29 -10.52 -48.05
C ASN A 713 12.26 -9.65 -47.24
N ARG A 714 12.49 -9.98 -45.96
CA ARG A 714 13.44 -9.26 -45.10
C ARG A 714 14.89 -9.62 -45.40
N LYS A 715 15.19 -10.91 -45.60
CA LYS A 715 16.54 -11.44 -45.89
C LYS A 715 16.46 -12.67 -46.78
N LYS A 716 17.05 -12.60 -47.98
CA LYS A 716 17.15 -13.71 -48.93
C LYS A 716 18.38 -14.61 -48.68
N GLU A 717 18.57 -15.05 -47.43
CA GLU A 717 19.75 -15.85 -47.03
C GLU A 717 19.47 -17.37 -46.97
N LEU A 718 18.19 -17.78 -46.90
CA LEU A 718 17.75 -19.17 -46.76
C LEU A 718 16.63 -19.49 -47.76
N SER A 719 16.40 -20.77 -48.09
CA SER A 719 15.26 -21.21 -48.90
C SER A 719 13.97 -21.28 -48.08
N TYR A 720 12.81 -21.18 -48.75
CA TYR A 720 11.49 -21.34 -48.14
C TYR A 720 11.39 -22.62 -47.28
N HIS A 721 11.79 -23.75 -47.86
CA HIS A 721 11.78 -25.05 -47.18
C HIS A 721 12.70 -25.05 -45.94
N SER A 722 13.90 -24.47 -46.04
CA SER A 722 14.81 -24.38 -44.88
C SER A 722 14.23 -23.52 -43.76
N ILE A 723 13.49 -22.46 -44.08
CA ILE A 723 12.82 -21.61 -43.08
C ILE A 723 11.71 -22.39 -42.37
N CYS A 724 10.88 -23.12 -43.12
CA CYS A 724 9.82 -23.97 -42.57
C CYS A 724 10.39 -25.08 -41.66
N GLU A 725 11.40 -25.80 -42.15
CA GLU A 725 12.09 -26.87 -41.41
C GLU A 725 12.66 -26.34 -40.09
N LEU A 726 13.46 -25.26 -40.13
CA LEU A 726 14.06 -24.68 -38.92
C LEU A 726 13.00 -24.18 -37.96
N THR A 727 11.93 -23.54 -38.45
CA THR A 727 10.86 -23.01 -37.61
C THR A 727 10.14 -24.14 -36.87
N SER A 728 9.86 -25.25 -37.57
CA SER A 728 9.28 -26.46 -36.96
C SER A 728 10.22 -27.08 -35.92
N GLU A 729 11.52 -27.18 -36.23
CA GLU A 729 12.53 -27.74 -35.32
C GLU A 729 12.68 -26.94 -34.02
N TYR A 730 12.79 -25.61 -34.12
CA TYR A 730 12.85 -24.75 -32.92
C TYR A 730 11.54 -24.80 -32.12
N SER A 731 10.38 -24.79 -32.79
CA SER A 731 9.07 -24.84 -32.12
C SER A 731 8.88 -26.14 -31.33
N SER A 732 9.23 -27.28 -31.94
CA SER A 732 9.22 -28.59 -31.29
C SER A 732 10.19 -28.63 -30.10
N LEU A 733 11.41 -28.13 -30.27
CA LEU A 733 12.42 -28.08 -29.21
C LEU A 733 11.95 -27.25 -28.01
N PHE A 734 11.44 -26.04 -28.24
CA PHE A 734 10.98 -25.14 -27.18
C PHE A 734 9.78 -25.72 -26.44
N SER A 735 8.82 -26.30 -27.16
CA SER A 735 7.66 -26.98 -26.56
C SER A 735 8.09 -28.17 -25.69
N LYS A 736 9.03 -28.99 -26.19
CA LYS A 736 9.61 -30.10 -25.44
C LYS A 736 10.33 -29.63 -24.17
N LEU A 737 11.09 -28.53 -24.23
CA LEU A 737 11.83 -28.00 -23.09
C LEU A 737 10.91 -27.35 -22.04
N GLU A 738 9.90 -26.59 -22.46
CA GLU A 738 8.90 -25.99 -21.57
C GLU A 738 8.16 -27.06 -20.76
N SER A 739 7.74 -28.14 -21.42
CA SER A 739 7.03 -29.25 -20.76
C SER A 739 7.86 -29.94 -19.67
N ARG A 740 9.20 -29.93 -19.79
CA ARG A 740 10.12 -30.58 -18.84
C ARG A 740 10.42 -29.74 -17.61
N ASN A 741 10.37 -28.41 -17.70
CA ASN A 741 10.67 -27.54 -16.57
C ASN A 741 9.93 -26.20 -16.65
N ARG A 742 8.79 -26.12 -15.95
CA ARG A 742 7.94 -24.91 -15.90
C ARG A 742 8.58 -23.71 -15.20
N ARG A 743 9.69 -23.89 -14.47
CA ARG A 743 10.42 -22.78 -13.81
C ARG A 743 11.30 -21.99 -14.77
N ILE A 744 11.68 -22.59 -15.90
CA ILE A 744 12.46 -21.93 -16.95
C ILE A 744 11.51 -21.69 -18.11
N LYS A 745 11.50 -20.48 -18.66
CA LYS A 745 10.58 -20.15 -19.75
C LYS A 745 11.21 -20.40 -21.10
N TYR A 746 10.53 -21.17 -21.93
CA TYR A 746 10.80 -21.41 -23.34
C TYR A 746 9.56 -21.04 -24.14
N LEU A 747 9.56 -19.85 -24.74
CA LEU A 747 8.40 -19.30 -25.43
C LEU A 747 8.70 -19.11 -26.91
N ALA A 748 7.82 -19.65 -27.77
CA ALA A 748 7.77 -19.33 -29.18
C ALA A 748 6.85 -18.10 -29.37
N ILE A 749 7.36 -17.04 -30.01
CA ILE A 749 6.63 -15.80 -30.23
C ILE A 749 6.64 -15.46 -31.72
N GLU A 750 5.46 -15.29 -32.29
CA GLU A 750 5.31 -14.82 -33.66
C GLU A 750 5.56 -13.31 -33.73
N ASN A 751 6.66 -12.92 -34.37
CA ASN A 751 7.10 -11.53 -34.48
C ASN A 751 6.49 -10.83 -35.71
N ASN A 752 5.17 -10.69 -35.68
CA ASN A 752 4.41 -9.93 -36.67
C ASN A 752 4.26 -8.46 -36.30
N ASP A 753 4.10 -8.18 -35.00
CA ASP A 753 3.96 -6.86 -34.41
C ASP A 753 5.02 -6.70 -33.31
N LEU A 754 5.82 -5.65 -33.41
CA LEU A 754 6.93 -5.41 -32.49
C LEU A 754 6.43 -5.10 -31.08
N ASP A 755 5.38 -4.28 -30.95
CA ASP A 755 4.86 -3.85 -29.64
C ASP A 755 4.24 -5.03 -28.89
N VAL A 756 3.48 -5.88 -29.58
CA VAL A 756 2.93 -7.12 -29.01
C VAL A 756 4.06 -8.07 -28.57
N THR A 757 5.10 -8.19 -29.39
CA THR A 757 6.27 -9.03 -29.09
C THR A 757 7.01 -8.53 -27.85
N LEU A 758 7.31 -7.22 -27.79
CA LEU A 758 7.98 -6.59 -26.66
C LEU A 758 7.13 -6.67 -25.39
N GLY A 759 5.82 -6.43 -25.50
CA GLY A 759 4.87 -6.57 -24.40
C GLY A 759 4.86 -7.99 -23.82
N THR A 760 4.82 -9.01 -24.68
CA THR A 760 4.85 -10.42 -24.26
C THR A 760 6.14 -10.76 -23.52
N ILE A 761 7.30 -10.34 -24.04
CA ILE A 761 8.61 -10.58 -23.43
C ILE A 761 8.70 -9.88 -22.07
N MET A 762 8.36 -8.59 -22.01
CA MET A 762 8.48 -7.81 -20.77
C MET A 762 7.51 -8.29 -19.69
N ASN A 763 6.25 -8.59 -20.05
CA ASN A 763 5.27 -9.13 -19.09
C ASN A 763 5.72 -10.48 -18.54
N THR A 764 6.30 -11.35 -19.37
CA THR A 764 6.86 -12.63 -18.91
C THR A 764 7.98 -12.40 -17.89
N ILE A 765 8.91 -11.48 -18.17
CA ILE A 765 10.01 -11.17 -17.25
C ILE A 765 9.47 -10.59 -15.93
N ILE A 766 8.56 -9.62 -16.00
CA ILE A 766 8.01 -8.92 -14.83
C ILE A 766 7.21 -9.86 -13.92
N THR A 767 6.37 -10.71 -14.51
CA THR A 767 5.51 -11.63 -13.76
C THR A 767 6.36 -12.63 -12.98
N GLU A 768 7.40 -13.18 -13.62
CA GLU A 768 8.25 -14.20 -13.02
C GLU A 768 9.29 -13.61 -12.04
N ARG A 769 9.73 -12.35 -12.23
CA ARG A 769 10.82 -11.71 -11.46
C ARG A 769 10.48 -10.36 -10.86
#